data_AF-A0A955IY60-F1
#
_entry.id   AF-A0A955IY60-F1
#
_cell.length_a   1.000
_cell.length_b   1.000
_cell.length_c   1.000
_cell.angle_alpha   90.00
_cell.angle_beta   90.00
_cell.angle_gamma   90.00
#
_symmetry.space_group_name_H-M   'P 1'
#
loop_
_entity.id
_entity.type
_entity.pdbx_description
1 polymer ?
#
loop_
_entity_poly.entity_id
_entity_poly.type
_entity_poly.pdbx_seq_one_letter_code
_entity_poly.pdbx_strand_id
1 'polypeptide(L)'
;FVEFYGPGLAELSVPDRATIANMAPEYGATCGFFPIDAKTIEYFRFTAKTEEEVALTEAWAKASGFFWTPNAPEPEFGAVLELDLGSVKPCVSGPKRPQDRIELADLHKAWETMLTAPVGPKGLGVNADKVDACVEITHTEESHPASVGQKSDLCHGSIVIAAITSCTNTSNPDVLIAAGLVARKARALGLNRKPWVKTSLAPGSKVVTEYLDKADLTDDLNAVGFNTVGYGCTTCIGNSGPLPTEIESGIKEGDLAVASILSGNRNFEGRIHPAIRANFLASPPLVVAYAMAGRIDLDVYNEPLCQTPDGKDVYLKDIWPTNDEIDALKAKAVTTEQFEAKYSAVYTENETWNKVPVSKSELFPWEDSSTYIQNPPFFEGMTEDAPGFQTITDARVLCLVGDSVTTDHISPAGRIEPETPAGQYLIGHGVAVNDFNSYGSRRGNDRVMTRGTFANVRVKNKVAADPKTGEQPEGGWTRNFTKGNDLSSAPVEYIFDAAMDYKKAGTQLVVIAGKDYGMGSSRDWAAKGTMLLGVKAVIAESFERIHRSNLVFMGVLPLVFKDGQNASSLGIEGDETFDILMPGAIEPRCDVRVKVTRPDGTSFEFVTMCRVDTPVEIEYFKNGGILQTVIRKKLNESKQLA
;
A
#
# COMPACT_ATOMS: atom_id res chain seq x y z
N PHE A 1 4.26 -10.76 -17.53
CA PHE A 1 5.04 -11.50 -16.51
C PHE A 1 6.47 -11.00 -16.60
N VAL A 2 7.27 -11.16 -15.55
CA VAL A 2 8.74 -11.01 -15.59
C VAL A 2 9.31 -12.34 -15.14
N GLU A 3 10.17 -12.94 -15.95
CA GLU A 3 10.85 -14.21 -15.65
C GLU A 3 12.35 -13.96 -15.58
N PHE A 4 12.98 -14.44 -14.51
CA PHE A 4 14.40 -14.22 -14.24
C PHE A 4 15.22 -15.42 -14.72
N TYR A 5 16.31 -15.15 -15.45
CA TYR A 5 17.21 -16.15 -15.99
C TYR A 5 18.67 -15.64 -16.00
N GLY A 6 19.60 -16.47 -16.46
CA GLY A 6 21.02 -16.14 -16.59
C GLY A 6 21.89 -16.65 -15.43
N PRO A 7 23.22 -16.52 -15.52
CA PRO A 7 24.15 -17.13 -14.58
C PRO A 7 24.03 -16.60 -13.16
N GLY A 8 23.68 -15.32 -12.98
CA GLY A 8 23.48 -14.71 -11.66
C GLY A 8 22.35 -15.34 -10.84
N LEU A 9 21.41 -16.05 -11.49
CA LEU A 9 20.32 -16.77 -10.83
C LEU A 9 20.83 -17.81 -9.82
N ALA A 10 21.94 -18.48 -10.13
CA ALA A 10 22.53 -19.53 -9.30
C ALA A 10 23.13 -19.00 -7.99
N GLU A 11 23.49 -17.72 -7.95
CA GLU A 11 24.08 -17.03 -6.80
C GLU A 11 23.02 -16.52 -5.80
N LEU A 12 21.77 -16.36 -6.25
CA LEU A 12 20.68 -15.83 -5.43
C LEU A 12 20.05 -16.94 -4.60
N SER A 13 19.96 -16.75 -3.28
CA SER A 13 19.22 -17.63 -2.39
C SER A 13 17.71 -17.53 -2.63
N VAL A 14 16.93 -18.51 -2.18
CA VAL A 14 15.46 -18.44 -2.30
C VAL A 14 14.87 -17.20 -1.60
N PRO A 15 15.34 -16.80 -0.40
CA PRO A 15 14.94 -15.53 0.19
C PRO A 15 15.25 -14.29 -0.68
N ASP A 16 16.41 -14.23 -1.34
CA ASP A 16 16.73 -13.10 -2.24
C ASP A 16 15.77 -13.05 -3.43
N ARG A 17 15.52 -14.20 -4.05
CA ARG A 17 14.55 -14.34 -5.14
C ARG A 17 13.14 -13.94 -4.69
N ALA A 18 12.74 -14.35 -3.49
CA ALA A 18 11.45 -14.00 -2.92
C ALA A 18 11.32 -12.50 -2.66
N THR A 19 12.39 -11.81 -2.22
CA THR A 19 12.42 -10.34 -2.08
C THR A 19 12.20 -9.65 -3.43
N ILE A 20 12.86 -10.10 -4.50
CA ILE A 20 12.71 -9.54 -5.86
C ILE A 20 11.30 -9.82 -6.42
N ALA A 21 10.81 -11.04 -6.27
CA ALA A 21 9.48 -11.45 -6.74
C ALA A 21 8.35 -10.77 -5.96
N ASN A 22 8.55 -10.49 -4.67
CA ASN A 22 7.58 -9.81 -3.81
C ASN A 22 7.21 -8.43 -4.36
N MET A 23 8.18 -7.72 -4.94
CA MET A 23 7.99 -6.36 -5.47
C MET A 23 7.38 -6.33 -6.88
N ALA A 24 6.93 -7.46 -7.42
CA ALA A 24 6.30 -7.52 -8.76
C ALA A 24 5.15 -6.53 -8.98
N PRO A 25 4.24 -6.32 -8.02
CA PRO A 25 3.21 -5.30 -8.18
C PRO A 25 3.77 -3.87 -8.28
N GLU A 26 4.92 -3.58 -7.66
CA GLU A 26 5.53 -2.25 -7.64
C GLU A 26 6.21 -1.88 -8.95
N TYR A 27 6.74 -2.85 -9.71
CA TYR A 27 7.20 -2.66 -11.08
C TYR A 27 6.15 -3.05 -12.14
N GLY A 28 4.90 -3.24 -11.73
CA GLY A 28 3.74 -3.42 -12.62
C GLY A 28 3.61 -4.80 -13.27
N ALA A 29 4.41 -5.79 -12.85
CA ALA A 29 4.34 -7.14 -13.37
C ALA A 29 3.18 -7.91 -12.74
N THR A 30 2.55 -8.81 -13.51
CA THR A 30 1.58 -9.76 -12.96
C THR A 30 2.22 -10.78 -12.02
N CYS A 31 3.48 -11.14 -12.29
CA CYS A 31 4.25 -12.12 -11.56
C CYS A 31 5.74 -11.86 -11.84
N GLY A 32 6.57 -11.92 -10.80
CA GLY A 32 8.03 -12.08 -10.91
C GLY A 32 8.36 -13.55 -10.65
N PHE A 33 8.81 -14.25 -11.68
CA PHE A 33 8.94 -15.71 -11.68
C PHE A 33 10.41 -16.13 -11.70
N PHE A 34 10.77 -16.97 -10.73
CA PHE A 34 12.06 -17.67 -10.66
C PHE A 34 11.77 -19.16 -10.85
N PRO A 35 12.42 -19.84 -11.81
CA PRO A 35 12.17 -21.26 -12.05
C PRO A 35 12.65 -22.13 -10.88
N ILE A 36 12.11 -23.35 -10.78
CA ILE A 36 12.53 -24.33 -9.78
C ILE A 36 13.94 -24.80 -10.14
N ASP A 37 14.86 -24.79 -9.18
CA ASP A 37 16.23 -25.26 -9.36
C ASP A 37 16.75 -25.95 -8.09
N ALA A 38 18.05 -26.26 -8.06
CA ALA A 38 18.71 -26.87 -6.92
C ALA A 38 18.53 -26.06 -5.61
N LYS A 39 18.61 -24.72 -5.67
CA LYS A 39 18.40 -23.85 -4.50
C LYS A 39 16.97 -23.94 -3.96
N THR A 40 15.99 -24.11 -4.83
CA THR A 40 14.59 -24.31 -4.42
C THR A 40 14.42 -25.65 -3.68
N ILE A 41 15.02 -26.72 -4.19
CA ILE A 41 14.99 -28.05 -3.55
C ILE A 41 15.74 -28.03 -2.21
N GLU A 42 16.92 -27.40 -2.15
CA GLU A 42 17.66 -27.19 -0.90
C GLU A 42 16.82 -26.44 0.13
N TYR A 43 16.13 -25.37 -0.28
CA TYR A 43 15.27 -24.58 0.61
C TYR A 43 14.04 -25.37 1.10
N PHE A 44 13.47 -26.25 0.27
CA PHE A 44 12.38 -27.13 0.69
C PHE A 44 12.82 -28.09 1.81
N ARG A 45 13.98 -28.75 1.64
CA ARG A 45 14.56 -29.59 2.71
C ARG A 45 14.85 -28.75 3.95
N PHE A 46 15.48 -27.59 3.77
CA PHE A 46 15.84 -26.68 4.86
C PHE A 46 14.63 -26.23 5.69
N THR A 47 13.49 -25.97 5.04
CA THR A 47 12.23 -25.55 5.69
C THR A 47 11.37 -26.74 6.16
N ALA A 48 11.99 -27.90 6.37
CA ALA A 48 11.40 -29.10 6.95
C ALA A 48 10.23 -29.69 6.13
N LYS A 49 10.30 -29.63 4.79
CA LYS A 49 9.46 -30.49 3.94
C LYS A 49 9.94 -31.93 4.04
N THR A 50 9.00 -32.87 3.95
CA THR A 50 9.34 -34.30 4.01
C THR A 50 10.16 -34.70 2.78
N GLU A 51 11.02 -35.71 2.92
CA GLU A 51 11.82 -36.20 1.77
C GLU A 51 10.94 -36.71 0.62
N GLU A 52 9.74 -37.23 0.91
CA GLU A 52 8.76 -37.61 -0.11
C GLU A 52 8.25 -36.39 -0.90
N GLU A 53 7.86 -35.31 -0.22
CA GLU A 53 7.43 -34.07 -0.88
C GLU A 53 8.55 -33.45 -1.72
N VAL A 54 9.78 -33.46 -1.19
CA VAL A 54 10.96 -32.92 -1.87
C VAL A 54 11.26 -33.74 -3.14
N ALA A 55 11.32 -35.07 -3.02
CA ALA A 55 11.59 -35.96 -4.14
C ALA A 55 10.51 -35.86 -5.22
N LEU A 56 9.23 -35.78 -4.82
CA LEU A 56 8.12 -35.60 -5.74
C LEU A 56 8.22 -34.26 -6.48
N THR A 57 8.49 -33.17 -5.76
CA THR A 57 8.63 -31.83 -6.34
C THR A 57 9.76 -31.80 -7.38
N GLU A 58 10.93 -32.34 -7.04
CA GLU A 58 12.08 -32.40 -7.95
C GLU A 58 11.81 -33.28 -9.17
N ALA A 59 11.22 -34.47 -8.98
CA ALA A 59 10.89 -35.39 -10.06
C ALA A 59 9.86 -34.79 -11.02
N TRP A 60 8.81 -34.16 -10.49
CA TRP A 60 7.80 -33.47 -11.29
C TRP A 60 8.40 -32.30 -12.07
N ALA A 61 9.21 -31.43 -11.43
CA ALA A 61 9.82 -30.29 -12.09
C ALA A 61 10.72 -30.72 -13.26
N LYS A 62 11.51 -31.80 -13.07
CA LYS A 62 12.35 -32.38 -14.13
C LYS A 62 11.52 -32.99 -15.26
N ALA A 63 10.49 -33.77 -14.92
CA ALA A 63 9.64 -34.44 -15.92
C ALA A 63 8.77 -33.46 -16.72
N SER A 64 8.38 -32.33 -16.13
CA SER A 64 7.56 -31.30 -16.76
C SER A 64 8.36 -30.21 -17.47
N GLY A 65 9.70 -30.23 -17.39
CA GLY A 65 10.57 -29.22 -18.00
C GLY A 65 10.66 -27.90 -17.23
N PHE A 66 10.20 -27.85 -15.98
CA PHE A 66 10.24 -26.67 -15.11
C PHE A 66 11.49 -26.60 -14.20
N PHE A 67 12.37 -27.60 -14.26
CA PHE A 67 13.62 -27.61 -13.50
C PHE A 67 14.76 -26.92 -14.27
N TRP A 68 15.17 -25.75 -13.80
CA TRP A 68 16.24 -24.96 -14.38
C TRP A 68 17.63 -25.42 -13.93
N THR A 69 18.60 -25.31 -14.85
CA THR A 69 20.03 -25.52 -14.58
C THR A 69 20.84 -24.45 -15.31
N PRO A 70 22.11 -24.19 -14.94
CA PRO A 70 22.95 -23.20 -15.63
C PRO A 70 23.12 -23.45 -17.14
N ASN A 71 22.94 -24.68 -17.60
CA ASN A 71 23.01 -25.07 -19.01
C ASN A 71 21.63 -25.22 -19.67
N ALA A 72 20.55 -24.84 -18.98
CA ALA A 72 19.21 -24.89 -19.56
C ALA A 72 19.12 -23.91 -20.75
N PRO A 73 18.40 -24.28 -21.82
CA PRO A 73 18.18 -23.35 -22.93
C PRO A 73 17.40 -22.12 -22.44
N GLU A 74 17.79 -20.95 -22.93
CA GLU A 74 17.08 -19.71 -22.63
C GLU A 74 15.68 -19.73 -23.25
N PRO A 75 14.62 -19.40 -22.48
CA PRO A 75 13.28 -19.24 -23.05
C PRO A 75 13.22 -18.09 -24.06
N GLU A 76 12.27 -18.15 -24.98
CA GLU A 76 11.98 -17.03 -25.89
C GLU A 76 11.12 -15.98 -25.18
N PHE A 77 11.75 -14.85 -24.83
CA PHE A 77 11.08 -13.73 -24.18
C PHE A 77 10.60 -12.67 -25.20
N GLY A 78 9.45 -12.05 -24.94
CA GLY A 78 8.96 -10.93 -25.77
C GLY A 78 9.82 -9.66 -25.66
N ALA A 79 10.55 -9.50 -24.55
CA ALA A 79 11.58 -8.49 -24.34
C ALA A 79 12.60 -9.01 -23.33
N VAL A 80 13.87 -8.67 -23.52
CA VAL A 80 14.98 -9.03 -22.61
C VAL A 80 15.56 -7.76 -22.02
N LEU A 81 15.75 -7.77 -20.70
CA LEU A 81 16.45 -6.73 -19.94
C LEU A 81 17.57 -7.40 -19.16
N GLU A 82 18.73 -6.73 -19.08
CA GLU A 82 19.92 -7.24 -18.42
C GLU A 82 20.30 -6.39 -17.21
N LEU A 83 20.71 -7.03 -16.12
CA LEU A 83 21.26 -6.39 -14.92
C LEU A 83 22.51 -7.15 -14.46
N ASP A 84 23.65 -6.48 -14.50
CA ASP A 84 24.88 -6.98 -13.85
C ASP A 84 24.76 -6.80 -12.33
N LEU A 85 24.70 -7.90 -11.59
CA LEU A 85 24.64 -7.90 -10.13
C LEU A 85 25.84 -7.19 -9.49
N GLY A 86 27.02 -7.23 -10.12
CA GLY A 86 28.22 -6.52 -9.65
C GLY A 86 28.13 -4.99 -9.72
N SER A 87 27.18 -4.46 -10.52
CA SER A 87 26.92 -3.02 -10.63
C SER A 87 25.98 -2.49 -9.52
N VAL A 88 25.35 -3.37 -8.74
CA VAL A 88 24.38 -2.99 -7.72
C VAL A 88 25.08 -2.26 -6.58
N LYS A 89 24.62 -1.04 -6.31
CA LYS A 89 25.08 -0.21 -5.18
C LYS A 89 24.00 -0.09 -4.11
N PRO A 90 24.39 0.07 -2.83
CA PRO A 90 23.46 0.40 -1.75
C PRO A 90 22.58 1.60 -2.11
N CYS A 91 21.29 1.48 -1.87
CA CYS A 91 20.30 2.50 -2.21
C CYS A 91 19.13 2.49 -1.23
N VAL A 92 18.38 3.59 -1.24
CA VAL A 92 17.03 3.67 -0.68
C VAL A 92 16.03 3.97 -1.81
N SER A 93 14.74 3.89 -1.54
CA SER A 93 13.71 4.36 -2.49
C SER A 93 12.71 5.29 -1.80
N GLY A 94 12.43 6.46 -2.36
CA GLY A 94 11.66 7.51 -1.70
C GLY A 94 11.59 8.83 -2.49
N PRO A 95 10.83 9.82 -1.98
CA PRO A 95 10.13 9.82 -0.69
C PRO A 95 8.68 9.30 -0.78
N LYS A 96 8.13 9.07 -1.97
CA LYS A 96 6.70 8.77 -2.14
C LYS A 96 6.39 7.58 -3.05
N ARG A 97 7.37 7.00 -3.75
CA ARG A 97 7.13 5.84 -4.63
C ARG A 97 8.25 4.81 -4.55
N PRO A 98 7.94 3.50 -4.70
CA PRO A 98 8.96 2.44 -4.60
C PRO A 98 10.00 2.47 -5.71
N GLN A 99 9.64 2.96 -6.90
CA GLN A 99 10.51 3.04 -8.07
C GLN A 99 11.46 4.26 -8.06
N ASP A 100 11.30 5.19 -7.10
CA ASP A 100 12.17 6.35 -6.96
C ASP A 100 13.47 5.95 -6.23
N ARG A 101 14.31 5.14 -6.89
CA ARG A 101 15.61 4.69 -6.39
C ARG A 101 16.58 5.86 -6.24
N ILE A 102 17.28 5.91 -5.10
CA ILE A 102 18.31 6.90 -4.78
C ILE A 102 19.54 6.12 -4.29
N GLU A 103 20.68 6.28 -4.97
CA GLU A 103 21.94 5.71 -4.46
C GLU A 103 22.25 6.32 -3.10
N LEU A 104 22.73 5.50 -2.16
CA LEU A 104 22.93 5.94 -0.78
C LEU A 104 23.88 7.14 -0.67
N ALA A 105 24.88 7.21 -1.56
CA ALA A 105 25.83 8.32 -1.66
C ALA A 105 25.20 9.66 -2.09
N ASP A 106 24.03 9.62 -2.75
CA ASP A 106 23.35 10.80 -3.28
C ASP A 106 22.12 11.21 -2.45
N LEU A 107 21.81 10.49 -1.36
CA LEU A 107 20.59 10.71 -0.60
C LEU A 107 20.48 12.13 -0.01
N HIS A 108 21.56 12.68 0.55
CA HIS A 108 21.58 14.04 1.09
C HIS A 108 21.26 15.09 0.01
N LYS A 109 21.89 15.02 -1.17
CA LYS A 109 21.62 15.94 -2.30
C LYS A 109 20.21 15.77 -2.84
N ALA A 110 19.76 14.52 -2.93
CA ALA A 110 18.42 14.21 -3.35
C ALA A 110 17.40 14.82 -2.39
N TRP A 111 17.63 14.73 -1.08
CA TRP A 111 16.79 15.35 -0.05
C TRP A 111 16.70 16.86 -0.20
N GLU A 112 17.83 17.58 -0.32
CA GLU A 112 17.85 19.04 -0.53
C GLU A 112 16.99 19.48 -1.72
N THR A 113 17.08 18.71 -2.81
CA THR A 113 16.28 18.96 -4.02
C THR A 113 14.80 18.64 -3.80
N MET A 114 14.49 17.52 -3.15
CA MET A 114 13.12 17.06 -2.89
C MET A 114 12.38 18.01 -1.94
N LEU A 115 13.09 18.58 -0.97
CA LEU A 115 12.51 19.42 0.07
C LEU A 115 11.79 20.64 -0.53
N THR A 116 12.44 21.32 -1.47
CA THR A 116 11.93 22.57 -2.08
C THR A 116 11.20 22.37 -3.40
N ALA A 117 11.34 21.20 -4.06
CA ALA A 117 10.63 20.92 -5.29
C ALA A 117 9.10 21.00 -5.11
N PRO A 118 8.35 21.45 -6.14
CA PRO A 118 6.89 21.55 -6.07
C PRO A 118 6.24 20.24 -5.62
N VAL A 119 5.16 20.35 -4.84
CA VAL A 119 4.44 19.18 -4.33
C VAL A 119 4.10 18.22 -5.47
N GLY A 120 4.62 17.00 -5.36
CA GLY A 120 4.47 15.97 -6.38
C GLY A 120 5.15 14.68 -5.96
N PRO A 121 5.38 13.74 -6.90
CA PRO A 121 5.99 12.45 -6.59
C PRO A 121 7.39 12.55 -5.99
N LYS A 122 8.14 13.60 -6.34
CA LYS A 122 9.52 13.84 -5.87
C LYS A 122 9.68 15.14 -5.06
N GLY A 123 8.61 15.91 -4.86
CA GLY A 123 8.70 17.22 -4.19
C GLY A 123 7.82 17.31 -2.95
N LEU A 124 8.35 17.99 -1.93
CA LEU A 124 7.70 18.19 -0.63
C LEU A 124 7.12 19.61 -0.48
N GLY A 125 7.50 20.55 -1.36
CA GLY A 125 6.92 21.89 -1.43
C GLY A 125 7.23 22.79 -0.24
N VAL A 126 8.36 22.58 0.44
CA VAL A 126 8.80 23.47 1.52
C VAL A 126 9.36 24.76 0.91
N ASN A 127 8.94 25.90 1.44
CA ASN A 127 9.44 27.20 0.96
C ASN A 127 10.94 27.34 1.25
N ALA A 128 11.68 27.94 0.31
CA ALA A 128 13.13 28.07 0.40
C ALA A 128 13.62 28.84 1.63
N ASP A 129 12.81 29.75 2.18
CA ASP A 129 13.09 30.51 3.41
C ASP A 129 12.84 29.72 4.71
N LYS A 130 12.28 28.51 4.60
CA LYS A 130 11.94 27.63 5.74
C LYS A 130 12.69 26.30 5.75
N VAL A 131 13.65 26.09 4.86
CA VAL A 131 14.37 24.80 4.75
C VAL A 131 15.09 24.40 6.05
N ASP A 132 15.54 25.39 6.83
CA ASP A 132 16.22 25.20 8.11
C ASP A 132 15.27 25.21 9.33
N ALA A 133 13.94 25.13 9.10
CA ALA A 133 12.99 25.15 10.20
C ALA A 133 13.19 23.93 11.12
N CYS A 134 13.29 24.23 12.41
CA CYS A 134 13.34 23.26 13.50
C CYS A 134 12.45 23.73 14.65
N VAL A 135 11.91 22.78 15.40
CA VAL A 135 11.12 23.01 16.61
C VAL A 135 11.73 22.24 17.76
N GLU A 136 11.97 22.93 18.88
CA GLU A 136 12.43 22.29 20.11
C GLU A 136 11.26 21.52 20.73
N ILE A 137 11.45 20.22 20.94
CA ILE A 137 10.51 19.33 21.62
C ILE A 137 11.06 18.92 22.98
N THR A 138 10.18 18.77 23.97
CA THR A 138 10.54 18.21 25.29
C THR A 138 10.03 16.78 25.37
N HIS A 139 10.93 15.83 25.58
CA HIS A 139 10.59 14.41 25.60
C HIS A 139 9.75 14.04 26.82
N THR A 140 8.71 13.24 26.56
CA THR A 140 7.85 12.63 27.57
C THR A 140 8.14 11.13 27.69
N GLU A 141 7.45 10.48 28.62
CA GLU A 141 7.51 9.02 28.77
C GLU A 141 7.01 8.30 27.50
N GLU A 142 6.13 8.93 26.71
CA GLU A 142 5.61 8.37 25.46
C GLU A 142 6.70 8.23 24.37
N SER A 143 7.63 9.19 24.25
CA SER A 143 8.69 9.12 23.24
C SER A 143 9.91 8.33 23.71
N HIS A 144 10.40 8.59 24.92
CA HIS A 144 11.57 7.91 25.45
C HIS A 144 11.69 8.03 26.98
N PRO A 145 11.39 6.98 27.77
CA PRO A 145 11.43 7.03 29.23
C PRO A 145 12.77 7.49 29.83
N ALA A 146 13.91 7.13 29.22
CA ALA A 146 15.22 7.55 29.72
C ALA A 146 15.61 9.00 29.37
N SER A 147 14.79 9.70 28.57
CA SER A 147 15.05 11.07 28.13
C SER A 147 13.98 12.06 28.59
N VAL A 148 13.11 11.69 29.53
CA VAL A 148 12.06 12.57 30.04
C VAL A 148 12.65 13.91 30.51
N GLY A 149 12.07 15.01 30.01
CA GLY A 149 12.52 16.37 30.30
C GLY A 149 13.75 16.84 29.51
N GLN A 150 14.39 15.96 28.73
CA GLN A 150 15.42 16.37 27.78
C GLN A 150 14.77 17.06 26.57
N LYS A 151 15.52 17.96 25.95
CA LYS A 151 15.10 18.72 24.78
C LYS A 151 15.87 18.25 23.54
N SER A 152 15.18 18.19 22.41
CA SER A 152 15.77 17.91 21.10
C SER A 152 15.15 18.82 20.05
N ASP A 153 15.90 19.12 18.99
CA ASP A 153 15.37 19.81 17.83
C ASP A 153 14.82 18.80 16.82
N LEU A 154 13.55 18.98 16.45
CA LEU A 154 12.93 18.27 15.34
C LEU A 154 12.95 19.20 14.12
N CYS A 155 13.50 18.74 13.00
CA CYS A 155 13.69 19.55 11.79
C CYS A 155 13.08 18.86 10.56
N HIS A 156 13.14 19.53 9.41
CA HIS A 156 12.97 18.84 8.13
C HIS A 156 13.93 17.66 8.02
N GLY A 157 13.44 16.51 7.57
CA GLY A 157 14.26 15.31 7.38
C GLY A 157 14.51 14.48 8.64
N SER A 158 14.07 14.93 9.83
CA SER A 158 14.10 14.10 11.03
C SER A 158 13.32 12.81 10.82
N ILE A 159 13.92 11.68 11.15
CA ILE A 159 13.29 10.36 11.07
C ILE A 159 12.46 10.17 12.34
N VAL A 160 11.14 10.05 12.20
CA VAL A 160 10.23 9.85 13.35
C VAL A 160 9.72 8.41 13.45
N ILE A 161 9.89 7.61 12.39
CA ILE A 161 9.62 6.16 12.38
C ILE A 161 10.78 5.43 11.72
N ALA A 162 11.30 4.39 12.40
CA ALA A 162 12.24 3.43 11.84
C ALA A 162 11.75 2.00 12.08
N ALA A 163 11.31 1.29 11.05
CA ALA A 163 10.63 0.00 11.21
C ALA A 163 11.28 -1.13 10.41
N ILE A 164 11.78 -2.14 11.11
CA ILE A 164 12.06 -3.45 10.50
C ILE A 164 10.74 -4.20 10.42
N THR A 165 10.19 -4.28 9.21
CA THR A 165 8.84 -4.79 8.94
C THR A 165 8.79 -5.49 7.58
N SER A 166 7.61 -5.96 7.19
CA SER A 166 7.28 -6.59 5.91
C SER A 166 7.86 -7.99 5.69
N CYS A 167 7.05 -8.84 5.07
CA CYS A 167 7.50 -10.13 4.54
C CYS A 167 8.58 -10.00 3.46
N THR A 168 8.71 -8.83 2.81
CA THR A 168 9.73 -8.53 1.78
C THR A 168 11.15 -8.79 2.28
N ASN A 169 11.47 -8.36 3.50
CA ASN A 169 12.81 -8.44 4.06
C ASN A 169 12.88 -9.35 5.30
N THR A 170 11.80 -9.48 6.08
CA THR A 170 11.83 -10.30 7.31
C THR A 170 11.80 -11.81 7.05
N SER A 171 11.59 -12.21 5.79
CA SER A 171 11.76 -13.60 5.33
C SER A 171 13.21 -13.95 5.00
N ASN A 172 14.11 -12.96 4.93
CA ASN A 172 15.50 -13.14 4.56
C ASN A 172 16.41 -13.06 5.82
N PRO A 173 16.99 -14.18 6.27
CA PRO A 173 17.85 -14.21 7.46
C PRO A 173 19.10 -13.34 7.33
N ASP A 174 19.66 -13.19 6.12
CA ASP A 174 20.93 -12.46 5.92
C ASP A 174 20.80 -11.01 6.37
N VAL A 175 19.74 -10.34 5.92
CA VAL A 175 19.51 -8.93 6.26
C VAL A 175 19.03 -8.73 7.70
N LEU A 176 18.35 -9.71 8.32
CA LEU A 176 17.97 -9.62 9.73
C LEU A 176 19.14 -9.89 10.69
N ILE A 177 20.00 -10.84 10.37
CA ILE A 177 21.25 -11.05 11.09
C ILE A 177 22.17 -9.83 10.92
N ALA A 178 22.27 -9.27 9.72
CA ALA A 178 23.01 -8.02 9.49
C ALA A 178 22.47 -6.88 10.36
N ALA A 179 21.14 -6.70 10.45
CA ALA A 179 20.54 -5.68 11.31
C ALA A 179 20.86 -5.90 12.79
N GLY A 180 20.80 -7.14 13.27
CA GLY A 180 21.23 -7.49 14.62
C GLY A 180 22.71 -7.19 14.86
N LEU A 181 23.58 -7.48 13.90
CA LEU A 181 25.01 -7.19 14.00
C LEU A 181 25.30 -5.67 14.05
N VAL A 182 24.58 -4.86 13.26
CA VAL A 182 24.63 -3.40 13.36
C VAL A 182 24.23 -2.95 14.77
N ALA A 183 23.12 -3.50 15.31
CA ALA A 183 22.67 -3.22 16.66
C ALA A 183 23.72 -3.63 17.72
N ARG A 184 24.35 -4.80 17.58
CA ARG A 184 25.41 -5.28 18.47
C ARG A 184 26.61 -4.35 18.49
N LYS A 185 27.12 -3.99 17.30
CA LYS A 185 28.28 -3.08 17.18
C LYS A 185 27.95 -1.69 17.74
N ALA A 186 26.75 -1.19 17.48
CA ALA A 186 26.29 0.08 18.04
C ALA A 186 26.16 0.04 19.58
N ARG A 187 25.54 -1.01 20.13
CA ARG A 187 25.42 -1.22 21.57
C ARG A 187 26.79 -1.30 22.25
N ALA A 188 27.75 -1.99 21.64
CA ALA A 188 29.12 -2.10 22.15
C ALA A 188 29.83 -0.73 22.23
N LEU A 189 29.42 0.23 21.41
CA LEU A 189 29.89 1.62 21.41
C LEU A 189 29.04 2.54 22.30
N GLY A 190 28.06 2.00 23.04
CA GLY A 190 27.15 2.78 23.89
C GLY A 190 26.14 3.63 23.13
N LEU A 191 25.89 3.32 21.84
CA LEU A 191 24.95 4.04 20.99
C LEU A 191 23.51 3.56 21.20
N ASN A 192 22.56 4.45 20.93
CA ASN A 192 21.12 4.15 20.90
C ASN A 192 20.44 4.95 19.78
N ARG A 193 19.19 4.59 19.44
CA ARG A 193 18.34 5.41 18.58
C ARG A 193 18.18 6.83 19.14
N LYS A 194 17.87 7.80 18.29
CA LYS A 194 17.45 9.13 18.78
C LYS A 194 16.12 9.05 19.54
N PRO A 195 15.90 9.87 20.59
CA PRO A 195 14.71 9.76 21.44
C PRO A 195 13.37 9.99 20.72
N TRP A 196 13.34 10.82 19.67
CA TRP A 196 12.13 11.06 18.86
C TRP A 196 11.80 9.95 17.86
N VAL A 197 12.72 9.01 17.61
CA VAL A 197 12.54 7.96 16.59
C VAL A 197 11.71 6.81 17.15
N LYS A 198 10.50 6.59 16.65
CA LYS A 198 9.73 5.40 16.99
C LYS A 198 10.25 4.17 16.24
N THR A 199 10.89 3.25 16.97
CA THR A 199 11.46 2.01 16.42
C THR A 199 10.53 0.81 16.59
N SER A 200 10.61 -0.15 15.67
CA SER A 200 9.87 -1.43 15.78
C SER A 200 10.52 -2.55 14.98
N LEU A 201 10.44 -3.78 15.52
CA LEU A 201 10.71 -5.02 14.80
C LEU A 201 9.42 -5.84 14.70
N ALA A 202 8.98 -6.13 13.48
CA ALA A 202 7.79 -6.93 13.21
C ALA A 202 8.15 -8.11 12.30
N PRO A 203 8.57 -9.25 12.89
CA PRO A 203 8.99 -10.42 12.11
C PRO A 203 7.84 -11.05 11.34
N GLY A 204 8.15 -11.61 10.16
CA GLY A 204 7.18 -12.35 9.34
C GLY A 204 6.77 -13.72 9.92
N SER A 205 7.58 -14.29 10.81
CA SER A 205 7.28 -15.55 11.50
C SER A 205 8.03 -15.65 12.84
N LYS A 206 7.61 -16.60 13.69
CA LYS A 206 8.31 -16.91 14.95
C LYS A 206 9.70 -17.52 14.76
N VAL A 207 9.98 -18.09 13.59
CA VAL A 207 11.31 -18.64 13.27
C VAL A 207 12.36 -17.54 13.27
N VAL A 208 11.99 -16.31 12.89
CA VAL A 208 12.87 -15.15 12.95
C VAL A 208 13.36 -14.87 14.37
N THR A 209 12.44 -14.81 15.32
CA THR A 209 12.78 -14.56 16.72
C THR A 209 13.66 -15.68 17.27
N GLU A 210 13.36 -16.94 16.95
CA GLU A 210 14.19 -18.10 17.38
C GLU A 210 15.64 -18.02 16.90
N TYR A 211 15.88 -17.68 15.63
CA TYR A 211 17.27 -17.58 15.17
C TYR A 211 17.96 -16.30 15.66
N LEU A 212 17.23 -15.21 15.91
CA LEU A 212 17.81 -14.01 16.51
C LEU A 212 18.21 -14.25 17.97
N ASP A 213 17.39 -15.00 18.71
CA ASP A 213 17.68 -15.44 20.08
C ASP A 213 18.91 -16.37 20.08
N LYS A 214 18.93 -17.39 19.21
CA LYS A 214 20.06 -18.33 19.10
C LYS A 214 21.36 -17.70 18.60
N ALA A 215 21.26 -16.60 17.84
CA ALA A 215 22.41 -15.79 17.42
C ALA A 215 22.87 -14.79 18.50
N ASP A 216 22.18 -14.72 19.65
CA ASP A 216 22.39 -13.75 20.72
C ASP A 216 22.23 -12.29 20.22
N LEU A 217 21.27 -12.04 19.32
CA LEU A 217 21.05 -10.72 18.68
C LEU A 217 19.78 -10.00 19.16
N THR A 218 18.83 -10.71 19.77
CA THR A 218 17.57 -10.11 20.25
C THR A 218 17.82 -9.03 21.31
N ASP A 219 18.68 -9.30 22.28
CA ASP A 219 19.03 -8.30 23.31
C ASP A 219 19.76 -7.10 22.73
N ASP A 220 20.57 -7.30 21.68
CA ASP A 220 21.25 -6.21 20.97
C ASP A 220 20.24 -5.31 20.26
N LEU A 221 19.28 -5.89 19.54
CA LEU A 221 18.19 -5.16 18.89
C LEU A 221 17.30 -4.42 19.90
N ASN A 222 16.92 -5.09 20.99
CA ASN A 222 16.11 -4.49 22.06
C ASN A 222 16.83 -3.29 22.70
N ALA A 223 18.13 -3.41 22.97
CA ALA A 223 18.93 -2.35 23.60
C ALA A 223 18.97 -1.06 22.78
N VAL A 224 18.93 -1.15 21.45
CA VAL A 224 18.88 0.00 20.54
C VAL A 224 17.44 0.35 20.09
N GLY A 225 16.43 -0.22 20.76
CA GLY A 225 15.02 0.15 20.62
C GLY A 225 14.18 -0.70 19.65
N PHE A 226 14.76 -1.68 18.97
CA PHE A 226 14.06 -2.54 18.00
C PHE A 226 13.42 -3.77 18.66
N ASN A 227 12.47 -3.50 19.56
CA ASN A 227 11.71 -4.56 20.22
C ASN A 227 10.77 -5.27 19.25
N THR A 228 10.58 -6.57 19.45
CA THR A 228 9.55 -7.34 18.73
C THR A 228 8.17 -6.87 19.15
N VAL A 229 7.44 -6.20 18.24
CA VAL A 229 6.10 -5.63 18.53
C VAL A 229 4.95 -6.53 18.10
N GLY A 230 5.22 -7.55 17.28
CA GLY A 230 4.22 -8.51 16.83
C GLY A 230 4.60 -9.21 15.52
N TYR A 231 3.90 -10.30 15.22
CA TYR A 231 4.09 -11.09 14.01
C TYR A 231 2.98 -10.79 13.00
N GLY A 232 3.25 -9.85 12.08
CA GLY A 232 2.27 -9.39 11.09
C GLY A 232 2.73 -8.15 10.34
N CYS A 233 1.85 -7.60 9.50
CA CYS A 233 2.21 -6.51 8.59
C CYS A 233 2.63 -5.20 9.27
N THR A 234 2.03 -4.86 10.42
CA THR A 234 2.33 -3.65 11.21
C THR A 234 2.54 -2.38 10.36
N THR A 235 3.68 -1.69 10.48
CA THR A 235 4.04 -0.47 9.76
C THR A 235 3.99 -0.64 8.22
N CYS A 236 4.25 -1.83 7.67
CA CYS A 236 4.23 -2.07 6.22
C CYS A 236 2.84 -1.80 5.58
N ILE A 237 1.77 -1.98 6.34
CA ILE A 237 0.39 -1.73 5.88
C ILE A 237 -0.18 -0.40 6.43
N GLY A 238 0.64 0.39 7.13
CA GLY A 238 0.20 1.63 7.78
C GLY A 238 -0.30 1.46 9.21
N ASN A 239 -0.21 0.25 9.78
CA ASN A 239 -0.51 0.02 11.20
C ASN A 239 0.72 0.37 12.05
N SER A 240 1.20 1.60 11.91
CA SER A 240 2.36 2.13 12.64
C SER A 240 2.02 2.57 14.07
N GLY A 241 0.73 2.66 14.42
CA GLY A 241 0.25 3.28 15.67
C GLY A 241 0.53 4.79 15.74
N PRO A 242 0.13 5.46 16.84
CA PRO A 242 0.32 6.90 17.00
C PRO A 242 1.80 7.25 17.19
N LEU A 243 2.20 8.46 16.79
CA LEU A 243 3.44 9.05 17.28
C LEU A 243 3.21 9.66 18.67
N PRO A 244 4.26 9.83 19.49
CA PRO A 244 4.13 10.52 20.77
C PRO A 244 3.62 11.95 20.57
N THR A 245 2.81 12.43 21.53
CA THR A 245 2.05 13.68 21.38
C THR A 245 2.93 14.90 21.12
N GLU A 246 4.08 14.99 21.79
CA GLU A 246 5.04 16.08 21.61
C GLU A 246 5.70 16.06 20.21
N ILE A 247 5.84 14.88 19.61
CA ILE A 247 6.43 14.73 18.27
C ILE A 247 5.41 15.17 17.23
N GLU A 248 4.16 14.71 17.31
CA GLU A 248 3.10 15.15 16.38
C GLU A 248 2.85 16.65 16.47
N SER A 249 2.85 17.19 17.69
CA SER A 249 2.68 18.63 17.93
C SER A 249 3.83 19.43 17.32
N GLY A 250 5.09 19.00 17.53
CA GLY A 250 6.26 19.64 16.95
C GLY A 250 6.28 19.60 15.41
N ILE A 251 5.88 18.47 14.80
CA ILE A 251 5.73 18.35 13.34
C ILE A 251 4.74 19.38 12.82
N LYS A 252 3.58 19.51 13.48
CA LYS A 252 2.50 20.41 13.06
C LYS A 252 2.86 21.87 13.27
N GLU A 253 3.45 22.22 14.41
CA GLU A 253 3.85 23.59 14.75
C GLU A 253 4.90 24.12 13.77
N GLY A 254 5.90 23.31 13.46
CA GLY A 254 6.96 23.70 12.53
C GLY A 254 6.62 23.53 11.06
N ASP A 255 5.44 22.99 10.73
CA ASP A 255 5.11 22.51 9.37
C ASP A 255 6.27 21.68 8.77
N LEU A 256 6.77 20.73 9.57
CA LEU A 256 7.99 20.00 9.25
C LEU A 256 7.74 18.88 8.25
N ALA A 257 8.67 18.71 7.32
CA ALA A 257 8.68 17.60 6.37
C ALA A 257 9.55 16.47 6.96
N VAL A 258 8.99 15.76 7.94
CA VAL A 258 9.67 14.62 8.59
C VAL A 258 9.63 13.36 7.73
N ALA A 259 10.50 12.41 8.07
CA ALA A 259 10.71 11.18 7.32
C ALA A 259 10.37 9.91 8.13
N SER A 260 10.06 8.83 7.41
CA SER A 260 10.16 7.45 7.91
C SER A 260 11.19 6.66 7.10
N ILE A 261 11.78 5.64 7.72
CA ILE A 261 12.57 4.63 7.04
C ILE A 261 12.09 3.23 7.43
N LEU A 262 11.86 2.36 6.45
CA LEU A 262 11.32 1.03 6.71
C LEU A 262 11.82 -0.02 5.73
N SER A 263 11.85 -1.28 6.17
CA SER A 263 12.17 -2.43 5.31
C SER A 263 10.96 -3.00 4.55
N GLY A 264 10.01 -2.13 4.21
CA GLY A 264 8.82 -2.46 3.43
C GLY A 264 9.05 -2.48 1.92
N ASN A 265 7.96 -2.58 1.17
CA ASN A 265 7.95 -2.48 -0.30
C ASN A 265 7.14 -1.28 -0.82
N ARG A 266 6.44 -0.55 0.05
CA ARG A 266 5.60 0.60 -0.31
C ARG A 266 5.81 1.78 0.62
N ASN A 267 5.95 2.95 0.03
CA ASN A 267 6.26 4.21 0.68
C ASN A 267 5.39 5.38 0.18
N PHE A 268 4.18 5.08 -0.33
CA PHE A 268 3.24 6.10 -0.76
C PHE A 268 2.91 7.10 0.36
N GLU A 269 2.72 8.35 -0.03
CA GLU A 269 2.32 9.42 0.91
C GLU A 269 1.03 9.04 1.65
N GLY A 270 1.00 9.30 2.96
CA GLY A 270 -0.13 8.97 3.84
C GLY A 270 -0.32 7.47 4.14
N ARG A 271 0.49 6.57 3.57
CA ARG A 271 0.39 5.13 3.83
C ARG A 271 1.05 4.69 5.13
N ILE A 272 2.24 5.21 5.43
CA ILE A 272 3.01 4.76 6.60
C ILE A 272 2.45 5.36 7.87
N HIS A 273 2.32 6.69 7.91
CA HIS A 273 1.72 7.44 9.01
C HIS A 273 1.18 8.78 8.47
N PRO A 274 0.02 9.28 8.93
CA PRO A 274 -0.58 10.51 8.40
C PRO A 274 0.29 11.77 8.57
N ALA A 275 1.07 11.84 9.66
CA ALA A 275 1.97 12.95 9.95
C ALA A 275 3.28 12.98 9.11
N ILE A 276 3.55 11.94 8.31
CA ILE A 276 4.83 11.79 7.60
C ILE A 276 4.65 12.03 6.09
N ARG A 277 5.38 13.02 5.56
CA ARG A 277 5.36 13.39 4.13
C ARG A 277 6.38 12.65 3.28
N ALA A 278 7.46 12.12 3.89
CA ALA A 278 8.52 11.42 3.19
C ALA A 278 8.78 10.03 3.79
N ASN A 279 8.77 8.98 2.96
CA ASN A 279 8.93 7.60 3.39
C ASN A 279 10.00 6.91 2.53
N PHE A 280 10.97 6.28 3.17
CA PHE A 280 12.10 5.65 2.51
C PHE A 280 12.13 4.15 2.74
N LEU A 281 12.18 3.38 1.65
CA LEU A 281 12.41 1.94 1.69
C LEU A 281 13.91 1.68 1.77
N ALA A 282 14.34 0.86 2.73
CA ALA A 282 15.74 0.52 2.94
C ALA A 282 15.90 -0.90 3.49
N SER A 283 17.10 -1.47 3.35
CA SER A 283 17.41 -2.76 3.99
C SER A 283 17.30 -2.66 5.53
N PRO A 284 16.93 -3.74 6.25
CA PRO A 284 16.91 -3.77 7.72
C PRO A 284 18.15 -3.18 8.44
N PRO A 285 19.41 -3.46 8.06
CA PRO A 285 20.56 -2.84 8.72
C PRO A 285 20.65 -1.32 8.52
N LEU A 286 20.24 -0.81 7.35
CA LEU A 286 20.14 0.65 7.15
C LEU A 286 19.05 1.26 8.02
N VAL A 287 17.92 0.59 8.22
CA VAL A 287 16.86 1.07 9.14
C VAL A 287 17.42 1.26 10.56
N VAL A 288 18.24 0.32 11.05
CA VAL A 288 18.89 0.42 12.36
C VAL A 288 19.88 1.60 12.40
N ALA A 289 20.74 1.73 11.38
CA ALA A 289 21.72 2.81 11.32
C ALA A 289 21.04 4.21 11.29
N TYR A 290 20.05 4.40 10.42
CA TYR A 290 19.33 5.67 10.31
C TYR A 290 18.49 6.01 11.56
N ALA A 291 18.07 5.02 12.35
CA ALA A 291 17.44 5.28 13.65
C ALA A 291 18.41 5.92 14.67
N MET A 292 19.71 5.62 14.57
CA MET A 292 20.77 6.23 15.41
C MET A 292 21.13 7.63 14.94
N ALA A 293 21.15 7.86 13.63
CA ALA A 293 21.31 9.19 13.06
C ALA A 293 20.11 10.09 13.39
N GLY A 294 18.89 9.55 13.24
CA GLY A 294 17.62 10.25 13.48
C GLY A 294 17.26 11.28 12.41
N ARG A 295 17.95 11.29 11.27
CA ARG A 295 17.75 12.20 10.13
C ARG A 295 18.07 11.50 8.81
N ILE A 296 17.39 11.87 7.73
CA ILE A 296 17.53 11.23 6.41
C ILE A 296 18.57 11.88 5.50
N ASP A 297 18.86 13.16 5.73
CA ASP A 297 19.67 14.05 4.92
C ASP A 297 21.18 13.95 5.22
N LEU A 298 21.64 12.75 5.55
CA LEU A 298 23.01 12.46 5.96
C LEU A 298 23.83 11.88 4.79
N ASP A 299 25.03 12.42 4.53
CA ASP A 299 26.03 11.72 3.74
C ASP A 299 26.72 10.64 4.59
N VAL A 300 26.12 9.46 4.66
CA VAL A 300 26.57 8.34 5.50
C VAL A 300 27.98 7.82 5.21
N TYR A 301 28.60 8.23 4.09
CA TYR A 301 29.96 7.84 3.74
C TYR A 301 31.01 8.83 4.26
N ASN A 302 30.67 10.12 4.35
CA ASN A 302 31.61 11.19 4.67
C ASN A 302 31.31 11.88 6.00
N GLU A 303 30.09 11.73 6.54
CA GLU A 303 29.66 12.28 7.81
C GLU A 303 29.50 11.18 8.87
N PRO A 304 29.77 11.49 10.15
CA PRO A 304 29.47 10.56 11.24
C PRO A 304 27.96 10.31 11.36
N LEU A 305 27.59 9.05 11.55
CA LEU A 305 26.21 8.64 11.81
C LEU A 305 25.70 9.24 13.12
N CYS A 306 26.54 9.18 14.16
CA CYS A 306 26.31 9.73 15.47
C CYS A 306 27.62 9.78 16.26
N GLN A 307 27.54 10.21 17.52
CA GLN A 307 28.66 10.20 18.45
C GLN A 307 28.38 9.26 19.61
N THR A 308 29.43 8.61 20.11
CA THR A 308 29.39 7.85 21.37
C THR A 308 29.14 8.78 22.57
N PRO A 309 28.80 8.24 23.76
CA PRO A 309 28.62 9.05 24.96
C PRO A 309 29.84 9.90 25.36
N ASP A 310 31.06 9.49 25.00
CA ASP A 310 32.32 10.22 25.18
C ASP A 310 32.65 11.19 24.03
N GLY A 311 31.76 11.35 23.05
CA GLY A 311 31.88 12.33 21.98
C GLY A 311 32.70 11.88 20.78
N LYS A 312 32.97 10.57 20.63
CA LYS A 312 33.71 10.04 19.48
C LYS A 312 32.77 9.86 18.29
N ASP A 313 33.17 10.39 17.14
CA ASP A 313 32.49 10.18 15.87
C ASP A 313 32.44 8.69 15.49
N VAL A 314 31.26 8.23 15.10
CA VAL A 314 31.02 6.87 14.61
C VAL A 314 30.44 6.96 13.20
N TYR A 315 31.10 6.33 12.23
CA TYR A 315 30.69 6.28 10.83
C TYR A 315 29.93 4.98 10.54
N LEU A 316 29.18 4.94 9.43
CA LEU A 316 28.46 3.73 9.03
C LEU A 316 29.37 2.49 8.96
N LYS A 317 30.57 2.67 8.40
CA LYS A 317 31.59 1.60 8.27
C LYS A 317 32.04 1.00 9.61
N ASP A 318 31.93 1.73 10.72
CA ASP A 318 32.40 1.28 12.02
C ASP A 318 31.43 0.26 12.66
N ILE A 319 30.16 0.28 12.24
CA ILE A 319 29.11 -0.62 12.74
C ILE A 319 28.57 -1.57 11.64
N TRP A 320 29.04 -1.45 10.40
CA TRP A 320 28.57 -2.30 9.32
C TRP A 320 29.16 -3.73 9.42
N PRO A 321 28.36 -4.79 9.26
CA PRO A 321 28.86 -6.16 9.25
C PRO A 321 29.50 -6.54 7.92
N THR A 322 30.48 -7.44 7.98
CA THR A 322 30.99 -8.17 6.81
C THR A 322 30.10 -9.37 6.49
N ASN A 323 30.18 -9.88 5.25
CA ASN A 323 29.44 -11.09 4.86
C ASN A 323 29.87 -12.31 5.69
N ASP A 324 31.17 -12.44 6.00
CA ASP A 324 31.69 -13.53 6.83
C ASP A 324 31.08 -13.54 8.25
N GLU A 325 30.89 -12.37 8.87
CA GLU A 325 30.21 -12.25 10.16
C GLU A 325 28.74 -12.71 10.09
N ILE A 326 28.04 -12.40 8.99
CA ILE A 326 26.65 -12.79 8.75
C ILE A 326 26.56 -14.30 8.55
N ASP A 327 27.38 -14.86 7.65
CA ASP A 327 27.37 -16.27 7.31
C ASP A 327 27.73 -17.15 8.50
N ALA A 328 28.71 -16.74 9.31
CA ALA A 328 29.09 -17.46 10.53
C ALA A 328 27.92 -17.55 11.54
N LEU A 329 27.18 -16.45 11.76
CA LEU A 329 26.02 -16.47 12.65
C LEU A 329 24.84 -17.22 12.04
N LYS A 330 24.59 -17.07 10.74
CA LYS A 330 23.52 -17.78 10.03
C LYS A 330 23.70 -19.29 10.15
N ALA A 331 24.90 -19.80 9.86
CA ALA A 331 25.22 -21.22 9.95
C ALA A 331 25.05 -21.77 11.39
N LYS A 332 25.29 -20.95 12.41
CA LYS A 332 25.07 -21.32 13.82
C LYS A 332 23.59 -21.30 14.21
N ALA A 333 22.84 -20.30 13.76
CA ALA A 333 21.59 -19.90 14.38
C ALA A 333 20.32 -20.28 13.60
N VAL A 334 20.39 -20.45 12.29
CA VAL A 334 19.22 -20.76 11.45
C VAL A 334 19.23 -22.24 11.09
N THR A 335 18.28 -23.02 11.62
CA THR A 335 18.28 -24.48 11.46
C THR A 335 16.92 -25.05 11.09
N THR A 336 16.92 -26.23 10.45
CA THR A 336 15.71 -26.92 10.00
C THR A 336 14.76 -27.28 11.15
N GLU A 337 15.29 -27.62 12.33
CA GLU A 337 14.50 -27.98 13.49
C GLU A 337 13.62 -26.82 13.98
N GLN A 338 14.06 -25.57 13.79
CA GLN A 338 13.24 -24.39 14.14
C GLN A 338 11.99 -24.31 13.25
N PHE A 339 12.14 -24.60 11.95
CA PHE A 339 11.00 -24.63 11.02
C PHE A 339 10.03 -25.76 11.38
N GLU A 340 10.55 -26.97 11.61
CA GLU A 340 9.74 -28.12 12.01
C GLU A 340 8.94 -27.84 13.30
N ALA A 341 9.63 -27.36 14.33
CA ALA A 341 9.02 -27.08 15.64
C ALA A 341 7.95 -25.99 15.56
N LYS A 342 8.20 -24.88 14.85
CA LYS A 342 7.23 -23.76 14.79
C LYS A 342 6.04 -24.04 13.90
N TYR A 343 6.24 -24.70 12.75
CA TYR A 343 5.14 -24.94 11.83
C TYR A 343 4.27 -26.15 12.19
N SER A 344 4.80 -27.14 12.93
CA SER A 344 3.99 -28.26 13.43
C SER A 344 2.89 -27.82 14.41
N ALA A 345 3.11 -26.73 15.16
CA ALA A 345 2.17 -26.21 16.15
C ALA A 345 1.30 -25.05 15.65
N VAL A 346 1.43 -24.60 14.40
CA VAL A 346 0.84 -23.33 13.91
C VAL A 346 -0.68 -23.22 14.10
N TYR A 347 -1.40 -24.35 14.05
CA TYR A 347 -2.86 -24.40 14.21
C TYR A 347 -3.32 -24.57 15.67
N THR A 348 -2.42 -24.93 16.58
CA THR A 348 -2.78 -25.31 17.96
C THR A 348 -2.14 -24.42 19.01
N GLU A 349 -1.08 -23.68 18.67
CA GLU A 349 -0.28 -22.91 19.63
C GLU A 349 -1.04 -21.72 20.25
N ASN A 350 -1.98 -21.11 19.53
CA ASN A 350 -2.71 -19.94 20.02
C ASN A 350 -3.93 -20.34 20.84
N GLU A 351 -3.76 -20.45 22.17
CA GLU A 351 -4.85 -20.80 23.08
C GLU A 351 -6.05 -19.83 23.02
N THR A 352 -5.80 -18.54 22.82
CA THR A 352 -6.86 -17.53 22.71
C THR A 352 -7.72 -17.78 21.48
N TRP A 353 -7.09 -18.09 20.34
CA TRP A 353 -7.78 -18.49 19.12
C TRP A 353 -8.60 -19.77 19.31
N ASN A 354 -8.01 -20.79 19.93
CA ASN A 354 -8.69 -22.07 20.16
C ASN A 354 -9.92 -21.95 21.07
N LYS A 355 -10.00 -20.90 21.90
CA LYS A 355 -11.12 -20.61 22.80
C LYS A 355 -12.24 -19.78 22.15
N VAL A 356 -12.06 -19.27 20.92
CA VAL A 356 -13.10 -18.50 20.22
C VAL A 356 -14.30 -19.42 19.96
N PRO A 357 -15.51 -19.09 20.47
CA PRO A 357 -16.70 -19.90 20.24
C PRO A 357 -17.03 -19.97 18.75
N VAL A 358 -17.34 -21.17 18.26
CA VAL A 358 -17.75 -21.38 16.86
C VAL A 358 -19.15 -21.98 16.83
N SER A 359 -20.01 -21.44 15.97
CA SER A 359 -21.31 -22.03 15.64
C SER A 359 -21.26 -22.55 14.21
N LYS A 360 -21.82 -23.75 13.99
CA LYS A 360 -21.98 -24.31 12.64
C LYS A 360 -23.31 -23.83 12.08
N SER A 361 -23.27 -23.11 10.95
CA SER A 361 -24.46 -22.70 10.21
C SER A 361 -24.13 -22.63 8.71
N GLU A 362 -25.09 -23.01 7.87
CA GLU A 362 -24.98 -22.85 6.41
C GLU A 362 -25.27 -21.40 5.97
N LEU A 363 -26.13 -20.71 6.72
CA LEU A 363 -26.45 -19.29 6.53
C LEU A 363 -25.87 -18.48 7.67
N PHE A 364 -25.13 -17.42 7.34
CA PHE A 364 -24.52 -16.56 8.36
C PHE A 364 -25.62 -15.80 9.14
N PRO A 365 -25.68 -15.91 10.48
CA PRO A 365 -26.67 -15.20 11.29
C PRO A 365 -26.26 -13.74 11.45
N TRP A 366 -26.67 -12.89 10.51
CA TRP A 366 -26.36 -11.46 10.55
C TRP A 366 -26.90 -10.80 11.83
N GLU A 367 -26.06 -9.99 12.46
CA GLU A 367 -26.42 -9.19 13.64
C GLU A 367 -26.45 -7.71 13.27
N ASP A 368 -27.63 -7.08 13.31
CA ASP A 368 -27.79 -5.68 12.91
C ASP A 368 -26.94 -4.70 13.75
N SER A 369 -26.68 -5.05 15.02
CA SER A 369 -25.86 -4.29 15.95
C SER A 369 -24.35 -4.44 15.71
N SER A 370 -23.92 -5.43 14.92
CA SER A 370 -22.49 -5.66 14.67
C SER A 370 -21.87 -4.49 13.92
N THR A 371 -20.85 -3.87 14.48
CA THR A 371 -20.11 -2.80 13.77
C THR A 371 -18.97 -3.36 12.92
N TYR A 372 -18.79 -4.68 12.84
CA TYR A 372 -17.72 -5.35 12.09
C TYR A 372 -18.20 -6.15 10.88
N ILE A 373 -19.31 -6.88 11.02
CA ILE A 373 -19.83 -7.79 9.98
C ILE A 373 -21.29 -7.39 9.69
N GLN A 374 -21.57 -7.00 8.45
CA GLN A 374 -22.90 -6.58 8.00
C GLN A 374 -23.25 -7.26 6.68
N ASN A 375 -24.55 -7.48 6.45
CA ASN A 375 -25.03 -8.02 5.17
C ASN A 375 -24.97 -6.93 4.10
N PRO A 376 -24.08 -7.03 3.09
CA PRO A 376 -23.89 -5.94 2.14
C PRO A 376 -25.04 -5.88 1.11
N PRO A 377 -25.39 -4.70 0.60
CA PRO A 377 -26.55 -4.51 -0.29
C PRO A 377 -26.28 -4.91 -1.76
N PHE A 378 -25.27 -5.75 -2.03
CA PHE A 378 -24.82 -6.07 -3.39
C PHE A 378 -25.88 -6.77 -4.26
N PHE A 379 -26.87 -7.39 -3.63
CA PHE A 379 -27.91 -8.17 -4.29
C PHE A 379 -29.31 -7.57 -4.12
N GLU A 380 -29.44 -6.39 -3.48
CA GLU A 380 -30.73 -5.73 -3.33
C GLU A 380 -31.33 -5.38 -4.70
N GLY A 381 -32.58 -5.81 -4.93
CA GLY A 381 -33.28 -5.60 -6.20
C GLY A 381 -32.79 -6.49 -7.35
N MET A 382 -31.92 -7.47 -7.10
CA MET A 382 -31.44 -8.38 -8.14
C MET A 382 -32.56 -9.29 -8.67
N THR A 383 -32.69 -9.35 -9.99
CA THR A 383 -33.62 -10.24 -10.71
C THR A 383 -32.93 -11.47 -11.29
N GLU A 384 -33.72 -12.49 -11.63
CA GLU A 384 -33.22 -13.69 -12.33
C GLU A 384 -32.58 -13.34 -13.67
N ASP A 385 -33.21 -12.45 -14.45
CA ASP A 385 -32.67 -11.97 -15.72
C ASP A 385 -31.55 -10.94 -15.51
N ALA A 386 -30.56 -10.97 -16.41
CA ALA A 386 -29.48 -9.99 -16.42
C ALA A 386 -29.98 -8.62 -16.91
N PRO A 387 -29.53 -7.51 -16.29
CA PRO A 387 -29.95 -6.16 -16.68
C PRO A 387 -29.44 -5.75 -18.08
N GLY A 388 -28.47 -6.48 -18.64
CA GLY A 388 -27.87 -6.15 -19.92
C GLY A 388 -26.96 -4.92 -19.85
N PHE A 389 -26.65 -4.34 -21.00
CA PHE A 389 -25.87 -3.11 -21.08
C PHE A 389 -26.80 -1.90 -21.02
N GLN A 390 -26.56 -1.03 -20.04
CA GLN A 390 -27.39 0.15 -19.80
C GLN A 390 -26.61 1.41 -20.19
N THR A 391 -27.26 2.33 -20.92
CA THR A 391 -26.70 3.66 -21.19
C THR A 391 -26.67 4.44 -19.87
N ILE A 392 -25.60 5.21 -19.67
CA ILE A 392 -25.47 6.12 -18.52
C ILE A 392 -25.89 7.50 -19.02
N THR A 393 -26.83 8.13 -18.35
CA THR A 393 -27.44 9.41 -18.79
C THR A 393 -27.40 10.45 -17.68
N ASP A 394 -27.16 11.70 -18.05
CA ASP A 394 -27.11 12.85 -17.13
C ASP A 394 -26.24 12.63 -15.88
N ALA A 395 -25.13 11.90 -16.02
CA ALA A 395 -24.27 11.58 -14.90
C ALA A 395 -23.43 12.78 -14.45
N ARG A 396 -23.24 12.95 -13.14
CA ARG A 396 -22.43 14.00 -12.53
C ARG A 396 -21.04 13.50 -12.14
N VAL A 397 -20.05 14.38 -12.17
CA VAL A 397 -18.68 14.06 -11.73
C VAL A 397 -18.63 14.08 -10.20
N LEU A 398 -18.40 12.92 -9.59
CA LEU A 398 -18.18 12.82 -8.14
C LEU A 398 -16.76 13.23 -7.77
N CYS A 399 -15.79 12.81 -8.58
CA CYS A 399 -14.37 13.08 -8.37
C CYS A 399 -13.69 13.35 -9.72
N LEU A 400 -12.87 14.40 -9.76
CA LEU A 400 -11.93 14.72 -10.83
C LEU A 400 -10.53 14.77 -10.20
N VAL A 401 -9.78 13.68 -10.35
CA VAL A 401 -8.50 13.46 -9.66
C VAL A 401 -7.34 13.36 -10.66
N GLY A 402 -6.13 13.65 -10.19
CA GLY A 402 -4.93 13.66 -11.02
C GLY A 402 -4.34 12.27 -11.29
N ASP A 403 -3.05 12.27 -11.59
CA ASP A 403 -2.25 11.06 -11.84
C ASP A 403 -1.96 10.27 -10.55
N SER A 404 -1.66 8.98 -10.71
CA SER A 404 -1.13 8.09 -9.66
C SER A 404 -2.01 7.97 -8.41
N VAL A 405 -3.32 8.13 -8.57
CA VAL A 405 -4.29 7.93 -7.48
C VAL A 405 -4.29 6.45 -7.09
N THR A 406 -3.73 6.15 -5.93
CA THR A 406 -3.62 4.78 -5.44
C THR A 406 -4.94 4.26 -4.85
N THR A 407 -5.08 2.95 -4.74
CA THR A 407 -6.16 2.30 -3.99
C THR A 407 -6.22 2.70 -2.50
N ASP A 408 -5.14 3.22 -1.91
CA ASP A 408 -5.15 3.80 -0.55
C ASP A 408 -5.84 5.17 -0.53
N HIS A 409 -5.83 5.93 -1.63
CA HIS A 409 -6.64 7.14 -1.78
C HIS A 409 -8.12 6.81 -1.95
N ILE A 410 -8.43 5.80 -2.78
CA ILE A 410 -9.81 5.39 -3.10
C ILE A 410 -10.47 4.68 -1.92
N SER A 411 -9.75 3.82 -1.20
CA SER A 411 -10.27 3.06 -0.06
C SER A 411 -9.17 2.92 0.98
N PRO A 412 -8.99 3.91 1.89
CA PRO A 412 -7.97 3.87 2.94
C PRO A 412 -8.14 2.63 3.83
N ALA A 413 -7.04 2.16 4.42
CA ALA A 413 -7.04 1.04 5.36
C ALA A 413 -6.67 1.44 6.79
N GLY A 414 -6.12 2.64 6.98
CA GLY A 414 -5.61 3.12 8.25
C GLY A 414 -6.68 3.68 9.19
N ARG A 415 -6.29 4.70 9.96
CA ARG A 415 -7.10 5.35 11.00
C ARG A 415 -8.41 5.93 10.45
N ILE A 416 -9.44 5.88 11.28
CA ILE A 416 -10.73 6.55 11.07
C ILE A 416 -10.75 7.77 11.99
N GLU A 417 -10.93 8.97 11.42
CA GLU A 417 -11.01 10.19 12.23
C GLU A 417 -12.45 10.43 12.73
N PRO A 418 -12.66 10.89 13.99
CA PRO A 418 -13.98 11.10 14.59
C PRO A 418 -14.92 11.99 13.77
N GLU A 419 -14.40 13.05 13.17
CA GLU A 419 -15.14 14.06 12.41
C GLU A 419 -15.58 13.60 11.01
N THR A 420 -15.09 12.45 10.54
CA THR A 420 -15.44 11.90 9.23
C THR A 420 -16.82 11.22 9.26
N PRO A 421 -17.49 11.01 8.11
CA PRO A 421 -18.75 10.29 8.05
C PRO A 421 -18.69 8.90 8.71
N ALA A 422 -17.56 8.20 8.53
CA ALA A 422 -17.34 6.88 9.13
C ALA A 422 -17.18 6.96 10.67
N GLY A 423 -16.44 7.96 11.17
CA GLY A 423 -16.29 8.21 12.61
C GLY A 423 -17.63 8.56 13.26
N GLN A 424 -18.40 9.47 12.65
CA GLN A 424 -19.74 9.85 13.13
C GLN A 424 -20.71 8.66 13.11
N TYR A 425 -20.63 7.78 12.10
CA TYR A 425 -21.41 6.54 12.07
C TYR A 425 -21.07 5.64 13.26
N LEU A 426 -19.79 5.41 13.55
CA LEU A 426 -19.35 4.58 14.67
C LEU A 426 -19.77 5.15 16.04
N ILE A 427 -19.61 6.47 16.24
CA ILE A 427 -20.08 7.17 17.44
C ILE A 427 -21.59 7.02 17.60
N GLY A 428 -22.35 7.22 16.52
CA GLY A 428 -23.80 7.05 16.51
C GLY A 428 -24.26 5.62 16.86
N HIS A 429 -23.37 4.62 16.74
CA HIS A 429 -23.61 3.22 17.13
C HIS A 429 -22.94 2.85 18.46
N GLY A 430 -22.51 3.84 19.26
CA GLY A 430 -21.97 3.62 20.61
C GLY A 430 -20.54 3.10 20.66
N VAL A 431 -19.79 3.17 19.56
CA VAL A 431 -18.37 2.77 19.54
C VAL A 431 -17.52 3.93 20.04
N ALA A 432 -16.72 3.71 21.08
CA ALA A 432 -15.77 4.70 21.56
C ALA A 432 -14.65 4.96 20.53
N VAL A 433 -14.09 6.17 20.51
CA VAL A 433 -13.05 6.55 19.53
C VAL A 433 -11.84 5.62 19.56
N ASN A 434 -11.41 5.19 20.76
CA ASN A 434 -10.29 4.25 20.91
C ASN A 434 -10.60 2.85 20.33
N ASP A 435 -11.89 2.52 20.16
CA ASP A 435 -12.36 1.24 19.63
C ASP A 435 -12.77 1.33 18.14
N PHE A 436 -12.54 2.47 17.48
CA PHE A 436 -12.77 2.59 16.04
C PHE A 436 -11.99 1.56 15.24
N ASN A 437 -10.79 1.22 15.72
CA ASN A 437 -9.81 0.39 15.03
C ASN A 437 -9.42 1.07 13.69
N SER A 438 -9.42 0.34 12.57
CA SER A 438 -8.99 0.86 11.27
C SER A 438 -10.03 0.59 10.19
N TYR A 439 -9.98 1.32 9.07
CA TYR A 439 -10.81 0.95 7.91
C TYR A 439 -10.53 -0.48 7.46
N GLY A 440 -9.27 -0.94 7.54
CA GLY A 440 -8.89 -2.32 7.21
C GLY A 440 -9.63 -3.36 8.05
N SER A 441 -9.81 -3.13 9.35
CA SER A 441 -10.56 -4.04 10.23
C SER A 441 -12.08 -3.98 10.01
N ARG A 442 -12.59 -2.91 9.39
CA ARG A 442 -14.02 -2.68 9.15
C ARG A 442 -14.49 -3.19 7.78
N ARG A 443 -13.65 -3.92 7.05
CA ARG A 443 -13.95 -4.45 5.69
C ARG A 443 -15.15 -5.40 5.60
N GLY A 444 -15.59 -5.97 6.72
CA GLY A 444 -16.83 -6.76 6.78
C GLY A 444 -18.10 -5.90 6.90
N ASN A 445 -17.97 -4.59 7.04
CA ASN A 445 -19.07 -3.65 7.25
C ASN A 445 -19.12 -2.62 6.11
N ASP A 446 -20.03 -2.81 5.16
CA ASP A 446 -20.19 -1.91 4.01
C ASP A 446 -20.60 -0.49 4.41
N ARG A 447 -21.31 -0.35 5.54
CA ARG A 447 -21.77 0.95 6.05
C ARG A 447 -20.59 1.83 6.44
N VAL A 448 -19.51 1.24 6.98
CA VAL A 448 -18.26 1.96 7.30
C VAL A 448 -17.43 2.15 6.04
N MET A 449 -17.25 1.11 5.24
CA MET A 449 -16.34 1.15 4.10
C MET A 449 -16.81 2.08 2.97
N THR A 450 -18.12 2.18 2.74
CA THR A 450 -18.70 3.14 1.78
C THR A 450 -18.41 4.57 2.23
N ARG A 451 -18.55 4.86 3.53
CA ARG A 451 -18.20 6.16 4.14
C ARG A 451 -16.70 6.47 4.07
N GLY A 452 -15.86 5.42 4.11
CA GLY A 452 -14.42 5.54 3.94
C GLY A 452 -13.96 5.71 2.49
N THR A 453 -14.85 5.52 1.50
CA THR A 453 -14.43 5.56 0.09
C THR A 453 -14.11 6.99 -0.32
N PHE A 454 -12.90 7.19 -0.87
CA PHE A 454 -12.24 8.48 -1.12
C PHE A 454 -12.01 9.35 0.13
N ALA A 455 -12.10 8.79 1.35
CA ALA A 455 -11.93 9.55 2.59
C ALA A 455 -10.47 9.74 3.05
N ASN A 456 -9.49 9.35 2.22
CA ASN A 456 -8.09 9.53 2.57
C ASN A 456 -7.74 11.03 2.67
N VAL A 457 -7.04 11.40 3.75
CA VAL A 457 -6.69 12.79 4.07
C VAL A 457 -5.82 13.49 3.04
N ARG A 458 -5.24 12.76 2.07
CA ARG A 458 -4.40 13.31 0.98
C ARG A 458 -5.07 13.32 -0.39
N VAL A 459 -6.35 12.92 -0.48
CA VAL A 459 -7.11 13.04 -1.74
C VAL A 459 -7.20 14.52 -2.12
N LYS A 460 -6.93 14.81 -3.39
CA LYS A 460 -7.11 16.13 -4.00
C LYS A 460 -8.10 15.99 -5.14
N ASN A 461 -9.29 16.53 -4.92
CA ASN A 461 -10.38 16.48 -5.90
C ASN A 461 -10.57 17.87 -6.51
N LYS A 462 -10.31 18.01 -7.82
CA LYS A 462 -10.45 19.28 -8.54
C LYS A 462 -11.89 19.81 -8.49
N VAL A 463 -12.90 18.94 -8.38
CA VAL A 463 -14.30 19.36 -8.21
C VAL A 463 -14.50 20.17 -6.93
N ALA A 464 -13.74 19.89 -5.87
CA ALA A 464 -13.80 20.61 -4.60
C ALA A 464 -12.96 21.90 -4.59
N ALA A 465 -12.26 22.22 -5.69
CA ALA A 465 -11.39 23.39 -5.73
C ALA A 465 -12.16 24.68 -5.48
N ASP A 466 -11.55 25.62 -4.77
CA ASP A 466 -12.09 26.98 -4.65
C ASP A 466 -12.08 27.64 -6.04
N PRO A 467 -13.22 28.13 -6.58
CA PRO A 467 -13.28 28.64 -7.94
C PRO A 467 -12.53 29.96 -8.14
N LYS A 468 -12.20 30.66 -7.05
CA LYS A 468 -11.47 31.94 -7.07
C LYS A 468 -9.97 31.73 -6.98
N THR A 469 -9.52 30.80 -6.14
CA THR A 469 -8.07 30.57 -5.90
C THR A 469 -7.53 29.38 -6.67
N GLY A 470 -8.37 28.44 -7.10
CA GLY A 470 -7.99 27.16 -7.69
C GLY A 470 -7.42 26.16 -6.68
N GLU A 471 -7.42 26.50 -5.38
CA GLU A 471 -6.87 25.65 -4.32
C GLU A 471 -7.78 24.44 -4.08
N GLN A 472 -7.17 23.25 -4.05
CA GLN A 472 -7.87 22.00 -3.80
C GLN A 472 -7.71 21.59 -2.34
N PRO A 473 -8.81 21.44 -1.58
CA PRO A 473 -8.71 20.97 -0.21
C PRO A 473 -8.20 19.52 -0.19
N GLU A 474 -7.30 19.21 0.75
CA GLU A 474 -6.87 17.84 1.03
C GLU A 474 -7.95 17.10 1.85
N GLY A 475 -8.29 15.89 1.43
CA GLY A 475 -9.26 15.02 2.08
C GLY A 475 -10.40 14.58 1.16
N GLY A 476 -11.37 13.86 1.74
CA GLY A 476 -12.50 13.29 1.01
C GLY A 476 -13.61 14.28 0.67
N TRP A 477 -13.26 15.38 0.00
CA TRP A 477 -14.15 16.50 -0.33
C TRP A 477 -14.64 16.45 -1.78
N THR A 478 -15.87 16.91 -2.01
CA THR A 478 -16.43 17.14 -3.35
C THR A 478 -17.49 18.23 -3.31
N ARG A 479 -17.99 18.66 -4.48
CA ARG A 479 -19.15 19.55 -4.58
C ARG A 479 -20.45 18.78 -4.81
N ASN A 480 -21.51 19.24 -4.15
CA ASN A 480 -22.83 18.66 -4.24
C ASN A 480 -23.74 19.48 -5.18
N PHE A 481 -23.77 19.11 -6.45
CA PHE A 481 -24.60 19.74 -7.50
C PHE A 481 -26.10 19.39 -7.37
N THR A 482 -26.54 18.68 -6.33
CA THR A 482 -27.97 18.63 -5.98
C THR A 482 -28.44 19.88 -5.22
N LYS A 483 -27.49 20.67 -4.68
CA LYS A 483 -27.71 21.88 -3.87
C LYS A 483 -27.21 23.16 -4.56
N GLY A 484 -26.77 23.06 -5.81
CA GLY A 484 -26.28 24.17 -6.63
C GLY A 484 -26.05 23.72 -8.07
N ASN A 485 -25.92 24.65 -9.01
CA ASN A 485 -25.93 24.32 -10.44
C ASN A 485 -24.54 24.31 -11.09
N ASP A 486 -23.54 24.90 -10.43
CA ASP A 486 -22.19 25.10 -10.96
C ASP A 486 -21.16 25.16 -9.81
N LEU A 487 -19.88 25.27 -10.16
CA LEU A 487 -18.78 25.35 -9.19
C LEU A 487 -18.90 26.53 -8.21
N SER A 488 -19.63 27.59 -8.57
CA SER A 488 -19.77 28.79 -7.73
C SER A 488 -20.88 28.67 -6.68
N SER A 489 -21.89 27.84 -6.95
CA SER A 489 -23.12 27.72 -6.14
C SER A 489 -23.22 26.41 -5.38
N ALA A 490 -22.60 25.32 -5.86
CA ALA A 490 -22.66 24.02 -5.20
C ALA A 490 -21.75 23.99 -3.95
N PRO A 491 -22.27 23.58 -2.77
CA PRO A 491 -21.49 23.51 -1.54
C PRO A 491 -20.46 22.37 -1.59
N VAL A 492 -19.34 22.56 -0.89
CA VAL A 492 -18.34 21.51 -0.66
C VAL A 492 -18.72 20.71 0.58
N GLU A 493 -18.80 19.39 0.44
CA GLU A 493 -19.20 18.44 1.48
C GLU A 493 -18.34 17.17 1.37
N TYR A 494 -18.46 16.24 2.33
CA TYR A 494 -17.81 14.94 2.22
C TYR A 494 -18.38 14.15 1.04
N ILE A 495 -17.52 13.41 0.34
CA ILE A 495 -17.88 12.59 -0.83
C ILE A 495 -19.03 11.64 -0.52
N PHE A 496 -19.03 11.00 0.65
CA PHE A 496 -20.11 10.11 1.05
C PHE A 496 -21.46 10.83 1.14
N ASP A 497 -21.51 11.99 1.79
CA ASP A 497 -22.75 12.74 2.01
C ASP A 497 -23.33 13.23 0.67
N ALA A 498 -22.48 13.80 -0.20
CA ALA A 498 -22.88 14.20 -1.54
C ALA A 498 -23.38 13.01 -2.38
N ALA A 499 -22.69 11.86 -2.33
CA ALA A 499 -23.10 10.65 -3.03
C ALA A 499 -24.47 10.13 -2.56
N MET A 500 -24.79 10.24 -1.27
CA MET A 500 -26.10 9.86 -0.76
C MET A 500 -27.21 10.80 -1.25
N ASP A 501 -26.95 12.10 -1.36
CA ASP A 501 -27.89 13.06 -1.95
C ASP A 501 -28.14 12.77 -3.43
N TYR A 502 -27.09 12.49 -4.21
CA TYR A 502 -27.24 12.06 -5.61
C TYR A 502 -28.03 10.76 -5.74
N LYS A 503 -27.76 9.77 -4.89
CA LYS A 503 -28.51 8.51 -4.86
C LYS A 503 -30.00 8.74 -4.59
N LYS A 504 -30.34 9.66 -3.68
CA LYS A 504 -31.73 10.05 -3.39
C LYS A 504 -32.38 10.78 -4.57
N ALA A 505 -31.62 11.59 -5.30
CA ALA A 505 -32.08 12.29 -6.50
C ALA A 505 -32.15 11.40 -7.75
N GLY A 506 -31.66 10.15 -7.69
CA GLY A 506 -31.56 9.26 -8.84
C GLY A 506 -30.47 9.66 -9.84
N THR A 507 -29.54 10.52 -9.45
CA THR A 507 -28.46 11.01 -10.31
C THR A 507 -27.34 9.98 -10.39
N GLN A 508 -26.95 9.62 -11.62
CA GLN A 508 -25.82 8.71 -11.85
C GLN A 508 -24.49 9.45 -11.68
N LEU A 509 -23.44 8.74 -11.29
CA LEU A 509 -22.15 9.36 -11.01
C LEU A 509 -21.02 8.78 -11.89
N VAL A 510 -20.04 9.63 -12.19
CA VAL A 510 -18.79 9.24 -12.82
C VAL A 510 -17.59 9.73 -12.03
N VAL A 511 -16.46 9.03 -12.17
CA VAL A 511 -15.15 9.49 -11.70
C VAL A 511 -14.27 9.76 -12.91
N ILE A 512 -13.51 10.84 -12.89
CA ILE A 512 -12.53 11.18 -13.91
C ILE A 512 -11.15 11.20 -13.26
N ALA A 513 -10.17 10.58 -13.91
CA ALA A 513 -8.83 10.42 -13.37
C ALA A 513 -7.73 10.64 -14.42
N GLY A 514 -6.51 10.92 -13.96
CA GLY A 514 -5.30 10.93 -14.78
C GLY A 514 -4.75 9.53 -15.06
N LYS A 515 -3.43 9.43 -15.10
CA LYS A 515 -2.68 8.19 -15.35
C LYS A 515 -2.59 7.31 -14.10
N ASP A 516 -2.42 6.02 -14.32
CA ASP A 516 -2.15 4.99 -13.31
C ASP A 516 -3.20 4.93 -12.20
N TYR A 517 -4.47 5.16 -12.57
CA TYR A 517 -5.58 5.16 -11.63
C TYR A 517 -5.77 3.78 -10.98
N GLY A 518 -5.83 3.76 -9.64
CA GLY A 518 -5.98 2.55 -8.86
C GLY A 518 -4.67 1.81 -8.58
N MET A 519 -3.52 2.48 -8.62
CA MET A 519 -2.24 1.84 -8.31
C MET A 519 -2.18 1.25 -6.88
N GLY A 520 -1.42 0.17 -6.69
CA GLY A 520 -1.03 -0.32 -5.37
C GLY A 520 -1.75 -1.60 -4.91
N SER A 521 -2.56 -1.51 -3.86
CA SER A 521 -3.13 -2.68 -3.16
C SER A 521 -4.26 -3.32 -3.95
N SER A 522 -4.36 -4.65 -3.91
CA SER A 522 -5.41 -5.43 -4.59
C SER A 522 -6.82 -5.30 -4.00
N ARG A 523 -7.04 -4.39 -3.04
CA ARG A 523 -8.30 -4.30 -2.28
C ARG A 523 -9.49 -4.03 -3.20
N ASP A 524 -10.44 -4.96 -3.24
CA ASP A 524 -11.66 -4.83 -4.03
C ASP A 524 -12.63 -3.77 -3.47
N TRP A 525 -12.46 -3.36 -2.21
CA TRP A 525 -13.18 -2.24 -1.60
C TRP A 525 -12.99 -0.91 -2.35
N ALA A 526 -11.90 -0.73 -3.08
CA ALA A 526 -11.73 0.41 -3.98
C ALA A 526 -12.74 0.41 -5.15
N ALA A 527 -13.26 -0.76 -5.53
CA ALA A 527 -14.33 -0.89 -6.54
C ALA A 527 -15.71 -1.02 -5.90
N LYS A 528 -15.87 -1.83 -4.83
CA LYS A 528 -17.13 -1.96 -4.10
C LYS A 528 -17.60 -0.62 -3.54
N GLY A 529 -16.70 0.14 -2.92
CA GLY A 529 -16.97 1.48 -2.41
C GLY A 529 -17.43 2.43 -3.51
N THR A 530 -16.68 2.49 -4.62
CA THR A 530 -17.01 3.28 -5.81
C THR A 530 -18.41 2.95 -6.34
N MET A 531 -18.73 1.65 -6.46
CA MET A 531 -20.06 1.18 -6.86
C MET A 531 -21.14 1.57 -5.84
N LEU A 532 -20.90 1.41 -4.53
CA LEU A 532 -21.86 1.74 -3.47
C LEU A 532 -22.13 3.24 -3.31
N LEU A 533 -21.16 4.09 -3.67
CA LEU A 533 -21.35 5.53 -3.82
C LEU A 533 -22.24 5.89 -5.03
N GLY A 534 -22.56 4.93 -5.91
CA GLY A 534 -23.43 5.14 -7.07
C GLY A 534 -22.69 5.46 -8.37
N VAL A 535 -21.36 5.33 -8.39
CA VAL A 535 -20.55 5.55 -9.60
C VAL A 535 -20.82 4.43 -10.61
N LYS A 536 -21.13 4.83 -11.86
CA LYS A 536 -21.44 3.93 -12.98
C LYS A 536 -20.26 3.74 -13.93
N ALA A 537 -19.40 4.74 -14.05
CA ALA A 537 -18.20 4.66 -14.88
C ALA A 537 -17.03 5.42 -14.26
N VAL A 538 -15.83 4.98 -14.62
CA VAL A 538 -14.58 5.70 -14.36
C VAL A 538 -13.92 5.98 -15.70
N ILE A 539 -13.58 7.24 -15.99
CA ILE A 539 -12.87 7.66 -17.19
C ILE A 539 -11.46 8.10 -16.79
N ALA A 540 -10.43 7.38 -17.23
CA ALA A 540 -9.04 7.65 -16.86
C ALA A 540 -8.12 7.74 -18.07
N GLU A 541 -6.93 8.33 -17.92
CA GLU A 541 -5.90 8.23 -18.96
C GLU A 541 -5.30 6.81 -18.99
N SER A 542 -5.12 6.18 -17.82
CA SER A 542 -4.76 4.77 -17.72
C SER A 542 -5.19 4.19 -16.36
N PHE A 543 -5.27 2.86 -16.29
CA PHE A 543 -5.59 2.12 -15.05
C PHE A 543 -4.48 1.15 -14.69
N GLU A 544 -4.27 0.93 -13.39
CA GLU A 544 -3.58 -0.26 -12.92
C GLU A 544 -4.48 -1.50 -13.15
N ARG A 545 -3.84 -2.62 -13.51
CA ARG A 545 -4.47 -3.86 -13.97
C ARG A 545 -5.48 -4.43 -12.98
N ILE A 546 -5.12 -4.58 -11.70
CA ILE A 546 -5.97 -5.20 -10.67
C ILE A 546 -7.18 -4.31 -10.41
N HIS A 547 -6.97 -3.01 -10.26
CA HIS A 547 -8.07 -2.09 -9.99
C HIS A 547 -9.08 -2.05 -11.14
N ARG A 548 -8.61 -2.01 -12.40
CA ARG A 548 -9.48 -2.12 -13.58
C ARG A 548 -10.32 -3.40 -13.58
N SER A 549 -9.71 -4.56 -13.29
CA SER A 549 -10.47 -5.81 -13.12
C SER A 549 -11.53 -5.70 -12.04
N ASN A 550 -11.20 -5.15 -10.87
CA ASN A 550 -12.13 -4.99 -9.76
C ASN A 550 -13.32 -4.10 -10.12
N LEU A 551 -13.12 -3.02 -10.88
CA LEU A 551 -14.21 -2.17 -11.37
C LEU A 551 -15.19 -2.97 -12.24
N VAL A 552 -14.68 -3.72 -13.23
CA VAL A 552 -15.50 -4.60 -14.08
C VAL A 552 -16.26 -5.63 -13.25
N PHE A 553 -15.59 -6.25 -12.27
CA PHE A 553 -16.17 -7.25 -11.39
C PHE A 553 -17.31 -6.69 -10.52
N MET A 554 -17.30 -5.40 -10.23
CA MET A 554 -18.37 -4.71 -9.51
C MET A 554 -19.37 -3.99 -10.43
N GLY A 555 -19.30 -4.21 -11.75
CA GLY A 555 -20.22 -3.60 -12.72
C GLY A 555 -20.02 -2.10 -12.95
N VAL A 556 -18.85 -1.55 -12.59
CA VAL A 556 -18.47 -0.16 -12.90
C VAL A 556 -17.67 -0.16 -14.20
N LEU A 557 -18.06 0.66 -15.17
CA LEU A 557 -17.47 0.69 -16.50
C LEU A 557 -16.12 1.45 -16.51
N PRO A 558 -14.97 0.80 -16.76
CA PRO A 558 -13.71 1.50 -16.92
C PRO A 558 -13.55 1.96 -18.38
N LEU A 559 -13.33 3.26 -18.56
CA LEU A 559 -13.14 3.91 -19.86
C LEU A 559 -11.78 4.60 -19.90
N VAL A 560 -11.09 4.50 -21.02
CA VAL A 560 -9.80 5.17 -21.24
C VAL A 560 -9.93 6.23 -22.32
N PHE A 561 -9.43 7.44 -22.05
CA PHE A 561 -9.31 8.48 -23.07
C PHE A 561 -8.49 7.97 -24.28
N LYS A 562 -8.80 8.42 -25.49
CA LYS A 562 -7.97 8.11 -26.67
C LYS A 562 -6.63 8.83 -26.58
N ASP A 563 -5.63 8.32 -27.29
CA ASP A 563 -4.25 8.83 -27.24
C ASP A 563 -4.20 10.35 -27.43
N GLY A 564 -3.51 11.03 -26.50
CA GLY A 564 -3.36 12.48 -26.48
C GLY A 564 -4.55 13.26 -25.90
N GLN A 565 -5.64 12.59 -25.51
CA GLN A 565 -6.78 13.21 -24.83
C GLN A 565 -6.73 12.98 -23.31
N ASN A 566 -7.16 13.97 -22.55
CA ASN A 566 -7.44 13.88 -21.13
C ASN A 566 -8.47 14.96 -20.71
N ALA A 567 -8.82 14.99 -19.43
CA ALA A 567 -9.78 15.96 -18.89
C ALA A 567 -9.37 17.41 -19.21
N SER A 568 -8.08 17.75 -19.06
CA SER A 568 -7.58 19.11 -19.32
C SER A 568 -7.62 19.47 -20.80
N SER A 569 -7.20 18.58 -21.71
CA SER A 569 -7.20 18.85 -23.15
C SER A 569 -8.60 19.02 -23.72
N LEU A 570 -9.60 18.41 -23.07
CA LEU A 570 -11.01 18.50 -23.43
C LEU A 570 -11.74 19.65 -22.72
N GLY A 571 -11.07 20.37 -21.81
CA GLY A 571 -11.65 21.46 -21.02
C GLY A 571 -12.78 20.99 -20.10
N ILE A 572 -12.57 19.85 -19.43
CA ILE A 572 -13.46 19.30 -18.41
C ILE A 572 -13.07 19.87 -17.04
N GLU A 573 -14.03 20.55 -16.41
CA GLU A 573 -13.85 21.22 -15.11
C GLU A 573 -14.52 20.46 -13.94
N GLY A 574 -15.54 19.66 -14.23
CA GLY A 574 -16.22 18.77 -13.27
C GLY A 574 -17.65 19.16 -12.90
N ASP A 575 -18.18 20.28 -13.43
CA ASP A 575 -19.58 20.69 -13.26
C ASP A 575 -20.46 20.39 -14.48
N GLU A 576 -19.95 19.63 -15.44
CA GLU A 576 -20.69 19.13 -16.58
C GLU A 576 -21.59 17.92 -16.22
N THR A 577 -22.44 17.52 -17.17
CA THR A 577 -23.12 16.23 -17.17
C THR A 577 -22.61 15.34 -18.30
N PHE A 578 -22.66 14.02 -18.08
CA PHE A 578 -22.09 13.01 -18.97
C PHE A 578 -23.15 11.99 -19.40
N ASP A 579 -23.30 11.83 -20.71
CA ASP A 579 -24.01 10.70 -21.32
C ASP A 579 -22.99 9.73 -21.92
N ILE A 580 -22.97 8.48 -21.45
CA ILE A 580 -22.09 7.42 -21.97
C ILE A 580 -22.94 6.47 -22.80
N LEU A 581 -22.77 6.59 -24.11
CA LEU A 581 -23.58 5.93 -25.13
C LEU A 581 -23.04 4.52 -25.38
N MET A 582 -23.65 3.53 -24.73
CA MET A 582 -23.24 2.13 -24.87
C MET A 582 -23.57 1.59 -26.27
N PRO A 583 -22.64 0.87 -26.92
CA PRO A 583 -22.95 0.21 -28.18
C PRO A 583 -23.94 -0.94 -27.94
N GLY A 584 -24.75 -1.26 -28.96
CA GLY A 584 -25.76 -2.33 -28.88
C GLY A 584 -25.16 -3.72 -28.62
N ALA A 585 -23.91 -3.93 -29.01
CA ALA A 585 -23.09 -5.07 -28.63
C ALA A 585 -21.73 -4.57 -28.12
N ILE A 586 -21.27 -5.10 -26.98
CA ILE A 586 -19.94 -4.82 -26.46
C ILE A 586 -19.00 -5.92 -26.93
N GLU A 587 -17.89 -5.51 -27.54
CA GLU A 587 -16.73 -6.36 -27.83
C GLU A 587 -15.56 -5.95 -26.93
N PRO A 588 -14.57 -6.84 -26.71
CA PRO A 588 -13.42 -6.49 -25.91
C PRO A 588 -12.73 -5.25 -26.47
N ARG A 589 -12.50 -4.25 -25.61
CA ARG A 589 -11.85 -2.99 -26.00
C ARG A 589 -12.54 -2.16 -27.08
N CYS A 590 -13.85 -2.31 -27.24
CA CYS A 590 -14.62 -1.49 -28.16
C CYS A 590 -14.64 0.00 -27.77
N ASP A 591 -14.96 0.84 -28.75
CA ASP A 591 -15.09 2.28 -28.56
C ASP A 591 -16.45 2.65 -27.97
N VAL A 592 -16.45 3.59 -27.03
CA VAL A 592 -17.65 4.11 -26.36
C VAL A 592 -17.66 5.63 -26.52
N ARG A 593 -18.76 6.17 -27.06
CA ARG A 593 -18.96 7.61 -27.23
C ARG A 593 -19.44 8.23 -25.92
N VAL A 594 -18.87 9.36 -25.59
CA VAL A 594 -19.22 10.16 -24.41
C VAL A 594 -19.63 11.54 -24.89
N LYS A 595 -20.83 11.97 -24.52
CA LYS A 595 -21.32 13.33 -24.72
C LYS A 595 -21.24 14.08 -23.39
N VAL A 596 -20.66 15.27 -23.44
CA VAL A 596 -20.50 16.16 -22.28
C VAL A 596 -21.33 17.41 -22.51
N THR A 597 -22.16 17.77 -21.54
CA THR A 597 -22.96 19.00 -21.57
C THR A 597 -22.54 19.93 -20.43
N ARG A 598 -22.14 21.15 -20.78
CA ARG A 598 -21.72 22.18 -19.84
C ARG A 598 -22.92 22.87 -19.19
N PRO A 599 -22.72 23.57 -18.05
CA PRO A 599 -23.78 24.36 -17.41
C PRO A 599 -24.44 25.41 -18.32
N ASP A 600 -23.69 25.96 -19.29
CA ASP A 600 -24.21 26.93 -20.28
C ASP A 600 -25.04 26.29 -21.42
N GLY A 601 -25.20 24.97 -21.40
CA GLY A 601 -25.93 24.19 -22.41
C GLY A 601 -25.11 23.83 -23.65
N THR A 602 -23.88 24.32 -23.78
CA THR A 602 -22.98 23.86 -24.85
C THR A 602 -22.60 22.41 -24.62
N SER A 603 -22.39 21.66 -25.70
CA SER A 603 -21.99 20.25 -25.60
C SER A 603 -20.93 19.90 -26.62
N PHE A 604 -20.17 18.87 -26.30
CA PHE A 604 -19.19 18.26 -27.18
C PHE A 604 -19.17 16.75 -26.96
N GLU A 605 -18.59 16.03 -27.91
CA GLU A 605 -18.45 14.59 -27.84
C GLU A 605 -17.01 14.16 -28.03
N PHE A 606 -16.65 13.07 -27.38
CA PHE A 606 -15.38 12.38 -27.59
C PHE A 606 -15.57 10.87 -27.50
N VAL A 607 -14.52 10.14 -27.88
CA VAL A 607 -14.51 8.67 -27.88
C VAL A 607 -13.55 8.18 -26.82
N THR A 608 -13.96 7.15 -26.09
CA THR A 608 -13.13 6.42 -25.14
C THR A 608 -12.99 4.97 -25.57
N MET A 609 -11.91 4.31 -25.14
CA MET A 609 -11.79 2.86 -25.23
C MET A 609 -12.38 2.23 -23.97
N CYS A 610 -13.34 1.31 -24.14
CA CYS A 610 -13.85 0.49 -23.06
C CYS A 610 -12.76 -0.47 -22.55
N ARG A 611 -12.54 -0.56 -21.26
CA ARG A 611 -11.53 -1.46 -20.67
C ARG A 611 -12.13 -2.73 -20.08
N VAL A 612 -13.20 -3.22 -20.68
CA VAL A 612 -13.66 -4.61 -20.57
C VAL A 612 -12.83 -5.42 -21.58
N ASP A 613 -11.85 -6.17 -21.08
CA ASP A 613 -10.70 -6.64 -21.88
C ASP A 613 -10.90 -8.05 -22.44
N THR A 614 -11.89 -8.82 -21.97
CA THR A 614 -12.12 -10.21 -22.39
C THR A 614 -13.60 -10.57 -22.54
N PRO A 615 -13.95 -11.63 -23.30
CA PRO A 615 -15.33 -12.11 -23.39
C PRO A 615 -15.96 -12.48 -22.04
N VAL A 616 -15.16 -13.02 -21.11
CA VAL A 616 -15.63 -13.38 -19.76
C VAL A 616 -15.98 -12.13 -18.96
N GLU A 617 -15.19 -11.07 -19.10
CA GLU A 617 -15.47 -9.80 -18.45
C GLU A 617 -16.72 -9.11 -19.00
N ILE A 618 -17.03 -9.28 -20.29
CA ILE A 618 -18.28 -8.81 -20.89
C ILE A 618 -19.48 -9.51 -20.24
N GLU A 619 -19.39 -10.82 -20.02
CA GLU A 619 -20.43 -11.58 -19.33
C GLU A 619 -20.64 -11.07 -17.90
N TYR A 620 -19.55 -10.79 -17.17
CA TYR A 620 -19.64 -10.20 -15.82
C TYR A 620 -20.32 -8.84 -15.84
N PHE A 621 -19.91 -7.95 -16.73
CA PHE A 621 -20.46 -6.60 -16.83
C PHE A 621 -21.94 -6.63 -17.21
N LYS A 622 -22.34 -7.47 -18.17
CA LYS A 622 -23.74 -7.68 -18.59
C LYS A 622 -24.64 -8.12 -17.43
N ASN A 623 -24.08 -8.86 -16.49
CA ASN A 623 -24.77 -9.34 -15.30
C ASN A 623 -24.82 -8.30 -14.15
N GLY A 624 -24.19 -7.14 -14.32
CA GLY A 624 -24.03 -6.14 -13.26
C GLY A 624 -22.91 -6.46 -12.28
N GLY A 625 -22.07 -7.47 -12.56
CA GLY A 625 -20.93 -7.86 -11.74
C GLY A 625 -20.68 -9.37 -11.69
N ILE A 626 -19.50 -9.75 -11.21
CA ILE A 626 -19.08 -11.16 -11.09
C ILE A 626 -19.94 -11.91 -10.06
N LEU A 627 -20.30 -11.27 -8.95
CA LEU A 627 -21.07 -11.89 -7.88
C LEU A 627 -22.47 -12.27 -8.37
N GLN A 628 -23.12 -11.35 -9.08
CA GLN A 628 -24.44 -11.54 -9.69
C GLN A 628 -24.39 -12.64 -10.76
N THR A 629 -23.31 -12.68 -11.55
CA THR A 629 -23.07 -13.75 -12.54
C THR A 629 -23.05 -15.13 -11.89
N VAL A 630 -22.31 -15.27 -10.78
CA VAL A 630 -22.19 -16.56 -10.06
C VAL A 630 -23.54 -16.99 -9.49
N ILE A 631 -24.30 -16.07 -8.89
CA ILE A 631 -25.63 -16.39 -8.34
C ILE A 631 -26.60 -16.83 -9.44
N ARG A 632 -26.70 -16.09 -10.56
CA ARG A 632 -27.58 -16.49 -11.67
C ARG A 632 -27.15 -17.84 -12.26
N LYS A 633 -25.85 -18.08 -12.41
CA LYS A 633 -25.34 -19.36 -12.88
C LYS A 633 -25.76 -20.50 -11.95
N LYS A 634 -25.63 -20.33 -10.62
CA LYS A 634 -26.03 -21.34 -9.64
C LYS A 634 -27.54 -21.57 -9.62
N LEU A 635 -28.34 -20.52 -9.77
CA LEU A 635 -29.79 -20.62 -9.90
C LEU A 635 -30.18 -21.43 -11.15
N ASN A 636 -29.55 -21.15 -12.29
CA ASN A 636 -29.79 -21.86 -13.54
C ASN A 636 -29.34 -23.34 -13.47
N GLU A 637 -28.18 -23.62 -12.86
CA GLU A 637 -27.72 -24.99 -12.59
C GLU A 637 -28.72 -25.76 -11.70
N SER A 638 -29.24 -25.12 -10.65
CA SER A 638 -30.26 -25.72 -9.76
C SER A 638 -31.56 -26.05 -10.50
N LYS A 639 -32.02 -25.15 -11.37
CA LYS A 639 -33.21 -25.37 -12.23
C LYS A 639 -33.03 -26.49 -13.26
N GLN A 640 -31.80 -26.77 -13.69
CA GLN A 640 -31.51 -27.88 -14.61
C GLN A 640 -31.45 -29.24 -13.89
N LEU A 641 -31.16 -29.23 -12.58
CA LEU A 641 -31.08 -30.45 -11.76
C LEU A 641 -32.44 -30.87 -11.18
N ALA A 642 -33.35 -29.90 -10.98
CA ALA A 642 -34.74 -30.11 -10.57
C ALA A 642 -35.62 -30.51 -11.76
#